data_AF-A0A945EC29-F1
#
_entry.id   AF-A0A945EC29-F1
#
_cell.length_a   1.000
_cell.length_b   1.000
_cell.length_c   1.000
_cell.angle_alpha   90.00
_cell.angle_beta   90.00
_cell.angle_gamma   90.00
#
_symmetry.space_group_name_H-M   'P 1'
#
loop_
_entity.id
_entity.type
_entity.pdbx_description
1 polymer ?
#
loop_
_entity_poly.entity_id
_entity_poly.type
_entity_poly.pdbx_seq_one_letter_code
_entity_poly.pdbx_strand_id
1 'polypeptide(L)'
;MSKIELLHQEVSVSPLTLGINHRGFHQTKKNHKYLKPMHFKDSFVVFYGHRIDWYGDMDQFKVLANKIIEDVKTDSNYGVKLLKDIDRLAKKIYELGNEILKKDLSKLSNKQLATNLDKLYQLGKDISDLGMIAVIPDLRHAILTTLLKEIVKDKINQYNINKQINYYFTPLITPTHRGLVHKEKITILKLVKKISLNRKLKQLFIKERISKLENKLINEYPLIFKEINKIYDNYKWLSFGQLGPTKTFNEYLEDIKIYLETNKYNQEYKSLIKESNILKKLHAKFNKELHLNSEEKLLFKTARNFSYNKTVRFDSLLFLFYVLDELLKEISKRVNLTVKDLRFASTEEIIKLLNNKKVINKLLIEKRRKLCITLIKGKDIEFLVGDKAKKYLKDKVGDLKIQEDKTLIHGMSAFLGKAIGTVKIVNSSKDMSKVKHGDVIVSVQTNPDLLPAMKKASAFVTDIGGITSHAAIVARELKKPCKEKLQLSQRQRMSPFPNYMSMECICKEMKDVVGYAYKEITLFFQNNNFWVFMDKQDHRRVGEGVLNRLKKEPDLFIKYAKLLKGYSKSFNKYINTYNKKSILSKLSDSKLASLHEGYEKRYKQIYSTYFPVLAMENYLFEYLRNYIFNKVSDKQKAGKYLNVLITEYSAMVNRKELVAALKLLVIISKKDKWVKLIKSNNLEGIKKDKELYKLIKAHEKNYFWLTRDYEDPVLTFEDFILRFKKHLTGNPNNKLSKLINEEKKLDSDQKRIIKKLDIDKDTARLFQTMREGMYYKELRKTIVSLSLYYFDPVLNESARRLALTVNQIRHFKMNEFRKALVGKKDYSRELSERIKLSCWQCSHTGAKVIIEKKAEDIFKKYVKIDMKAKYLTGQPVSPGKAKGPVKIVINPDSFHKVKKGDIIATLQATPVFSTIISLSVGMVCDGGPGITSHPVTLAREAGIPCIIGAKSATKILKDGDIVEVDGTNGIMNVIKRK
;
A
#
# COMPACT_ATOMS: atom_id res chain seq x y z
N MET A 1 8.10 -3.54 -25.45
CA MET A 1 8.07 -2.88 -24.13
C MET A 1 7.05 -3.46 -23.13
N SER A 2 7.47 -4.42 -22.31
CA SER A 2 7.01 -4.63 -20.93
C SER A 2 7.19 -3.44 -19.97
N LYS A 3 6.74 -2.28 -20.43
CA LYS A 3 6.41 -0.94 -19.94
C LYS A 3 6.53 -0.52 -18.42
N ILE A 4 7.20 -1.25 -17.52
CA ILE A 4 6.83 -1.43 -16.10
C ILE A 4 7.66 -0.80 -14.91
N GLU A 5 7.03 -0.25 -13.86
CA GLU A 5 7.68 0.56 -12.78
C GLU A 5 7.22 0.32 -11.32
N LEU A 6 7.91 0.88 -10.30
CA LEU A 6 7.59 0.81 -8.86
C LEU A 6 6.21 1.32 -8.44
N LEU A 7 5.61 0.66 -7.44
CA LEU A 7 4.35 1.07 -6.85
C LEU A 7 4.31 1.11 -5.33
N HIS A 8 4.58 0.02 -4.61
CA HIS A 8 4.07 -0.01 -3.24
C HIS A 8 4.82 -0.79 -2.18
N GLN A 9 5.53 -0.07 -1.28
CA GLN A 9 6.14 -0.63 -0.06
C GLN A 9 5.37 -0.39 1.26
N GLU A 10 5.15 -1.44 2.06
CA GLU A 10 4.46 -1.42 3.38
C GLU A 10 5.27 -2.23 4.40
N VAL A 11 4.98 -2.19 5.71
CA VAL A 11 5.66 -3.00 6.74
C VAL A 11 4.64 -3.75 7.57
N SER A 12 5.01 -4.75 8.36
CA SER A 12 4.06 -5.49 9.21
C SER A 12 2.73 -5.91 8.51
N VAL A 13 2.83 -6.41 7.27
CA VAL A 13 1.83 -7.02 6.35
C VAL A 13 2.13 -8.51 6.23
N SER A 14 1.64 -9.30 5.26
CA SER A 14 1.83 -10.76 5.34
C SER A 14 1.42 -11.66 4.17
N PRO A 15 2.18 -12.72 3.81
CA PRO A 15 1.77 -13.87 3.00
C PRO A 15 0.31 -14.26 3.09
N LEU A 16 -0.12 -14.73 4.26
CA LEU A 16 -1.49 -15.16 4.44
C LEU A 16 -2.32 -13.86 4.21
N THR A 17 -2.10 -12.70 4.85
CA THR A 17 -3.05 -11.54 4.78
C THR A 17 -3.41 -11.14 3.39
N LEU A 18 -2.47 -11.26 2.49
CA LEU A 18 -2.50 -10.46 1.32
C LEU A 18 -2.60 -11.28 0.05
N GLY A 19 -2.83 -12.57 0.17
CA GLY A 19 -3.81 -13.12 -0.74
C GLY A 19 -5.20 -12.39 -0.72
N ILE A 20 -5.44 -11.26 0.02
CA ILE A 20 -6.79 -10.71 0.36
C ILE A 20 -7.01 -9.22 0.69
N ASN A 21 -6.00 -8.46 1.14
CA ASN A 21 -5.96 -7.11 0.53
C ASN A 21 -5.91 -7.40 -0.97
N HIS A 22 -5.07 -8.40 -1.24
CA HIS A 22 -4.18 -8.39 -2.33
C HIS A 22 -4.42 -9.66 -3.22
N ARG A 23 -5.70 -10.10 -3.32
CA ARG A 23 -6.27 -11.22 -4.11
C ARG A 23 -6.86 -10.95 -5.54
N GLY A 24 -8.04 -10.26 -5.77
CA GLY A 24 -9.01 -9.75 -6.94
C GLY A 24 -8.95 -8.52 -8.07
N PHE A 25 -8.36 -8.17 -9.31
CA PHE A 25 -7.40 -8.44 -10.53
C PHE A 25 -7.64 -9.48 -11.71
N HIS A 26 -6.96 -10.66 -11.84
CA HIS A 26 -7.35 -11.81 -12.75
C HIS A 26 -8.81 -12.35 -12.64
N GLN A 27 -9.72 -11.89 -13.50
CA GLN A 27 -11.18 -12.19 -13.66
C GLN A 27 -11.91 -13.29 -12.86
N THR A 28 -13.22 -13.06 -12.66
CA THR A 28 -14.09 -14.02 -11.99
C THR A 28 -15.60 -13.69 -12.11
N LYS A 29 -16.43 -14.64 -12.58
CA LYS A 29 -17.88 -14.49 -12.94
C LYS A 29 -18.65 -13.31 -12.32
N LYS A 30 -18.82 -13.30 -11.00
CA LYS A 30 -19.78 -12.38 -10.35
C LYS A 30 -19.37 -10.90 -10.59
N ASN A 31 -18.09 -10.55 -10.83
CA ASN A 31 -17.68 -9.18 -11.16
C ASN A 31 -18.37 -8.72 -12.43
N HIS A 32 -18.83 -9.60 -13.31
CA HIS A 32 -19.05 -9.19 -14.70
C HIS A 32 -20.41 -8.48 -14.93
N LYS A 33 -21.29 -8.34 -13.91
CA LYS A 33 -22.34 -7.28 -13.93
C LYS A 33 -21.73 -5.90 -13.53
N TYR A 34 -20.45 -5.91 -13.15
CA TYR A 34 -19.39 -4.89 -13.07
C TYR A 34 -18.54 -5.04 -14.34
N LEU A 35 -17.26 -5.46 -14.30
CA LEU A 35 -16.41 -5.80 -15.45
C LEU A 35 -17.24 -6.09 -16.72
N LYS A 36 -17.11 -5.24 -17.73
CA LYS A 36 -16.91 -5.90 -19.02
C LYS A 36 -15.59 -6.68 -18.93
N PRO A 37 -15.53 -7.97 -19.29
CA PRO A 37 -14.43 -8.83 -18.83
C PRO A 37 -13.06 -8.47 -19.41
N MET A 38 -12.23 -7.75 -18.65
CA MET A 38 -10.83 -7.44 -19.01
C MET A 38 -9.83 -8.32 -18.24
N HIS A 39 -8.84 -8.86 -18.95
CA HIS A 39 -8.09 -10.04 -18.52
C HIS A 39 -6.73 -9.72 -17.93
N PHE A 40 -6.62 -9.94 -16.63
CA PHE A 40 -5.35 -9.93 -15.94
C PHE A 40 -4.58 -11.21 -16.18
N LYS A 41 -3.73 -11.14 -17.19
CA LYS A 41 -2.83 -12.23 -17.58
C LYS A 41 -1.64 -12.32 -16.60
N ASP A 42 -1.44 -11.28 -15.79
CA ASP A 42 -0.31 -11.11 -14.90
C ASP A 42 -0.62 -10.07 -13.78
N SER A 43 -0.63 -10.45 -12.48
CA SER A 43 -0.60 -9.51 -11.31
C SER A 43 0.06 -10.23 -10.06
N PHE A 44 1.07 -9.72 -9.25
CA PHE A 44 2.06 -10.49 -8.39
C PHE A 44 3.11 -9.72 -7.42
N VAL A 45 3.77 -10.25 -6.30
CA VAL A 45 4.97 -9.64 -5.49
C VAL A 45 6.14 -10.56 -4.80
N VAL A 46 6.73 -10.36 -3.55
CA VAL A 46 7.86 -11.10 -2.74
C VAL A 46 7.81 -11.22 -1.13
N PHE A 47 8.86 -11.65 -0.26
CA PHE A 47 9.08 -11.69 1.31
C PHE A 47 10.58 -11.74 2.01
N TYR A 48 10.91 -11.66 3.36
CA TYR A 48 12.08 -12.26 4.27
C TYR A 48 11.92 -12.50 5.87
N GLY A 49 12.03 -11.42 6.70
CA GLY A 49 11.75 -11.07 8.15
C GLY A 49 11.19 -9.59 8.54
N HIS A 50 10.14 -8.96 7.91
CA HIS A 50 9.37 -7.64 8.05
C HIS A 50 9.34 -6.37 7.04
N ARG A 51 8.79 -6.37 5.76
CA ARG A 51 8.37 -5.26 4.77
C ARG A 51 7.76 -5.77 3.40
N ILE A 52 7.09 -4.94 2.55
CA ILE A 52 6.41 -5.21 1.23
C ILE A 52 6.96 -4.38 0.04
N ASP A 53 6.74 -4.76 -1.24
CA ASP A 53 6.76 -3.82 -2.40
C ASP A 53 5.84 -4.15 -3.60
N TRP A 54 4.53 -4.17 -3.47
CA TRP A 54 3.64 -4.52 -4.57
C TRP A 54 3.95 -3.90 -5.97
N TYR A 55 3.98 -4.80 -6.98
CA TYR A 55 4.91 -4.92 -8.14
C TYR A 55 4.08 -5.33 -9.44
N GLY A 56 4.13 -4.75 -10.70
CA GLY A 56 3.72 -5.33 -12.07
C GLY A 56 3.45 -4.53 -13.50
N ASP A 57 2.34 -4.28 -14.40
CA ASP A 57 1.28 -3.25 -15.02
C ASP A 57 1.18 -1.57 -15.25
N MET A 58 1.29 -0.56 -16.25
CA MET A 58 1.52 -0.08 -17.75
C MET A 58 0.51 -0.13 -19.05
N ASP A 59 -0.82 0.12 -19.40
CA ASP A 59 -2.23 0.52 -18.93
C ASP A 59 -3.32 -0.52 -19.07
N GLN A 60 -3.86 -0.80 -17.87
CA GLN A 60 -5.15 -1.17 -17.40
C GLN A 60 -5.20 -0.85 -15.87
N PHE A 61 -4.47 0.16 -15.35
CA PHE A 61 -5.01 1.20 -14.45
C PHE A 61 -5.19 2.48 -15.25
N LYS A 62 -5.49 2.34 -16.56
CA LYS A 62 -6.07 3.42 -17.37
C LYS A 62 -7.14 3.04 -18.44
N VAL A 63 -7.47 1.85 -18.94
CA VAL A 63 -8.70 1.71 -19.84
C VAL A 63 -10.04 1.77 -19.07
N LEU A 64 -10.09 1.24 -17.85
CA LEU A 64 -11.26 0.84 -17.07
C LEU A 64 -11.46 1.44 -15.64
N ALA A 65 -11.10 2.69 -15.38
CA ALA A 65 -11.56 3.56 -14.29
C ALA A 65 -11.38 5.00 -14.69
N ASN A 66 -11.49 5.40 -15.94
CA ASN A 66 -11.88 4.93 -17.28
C ASN A 66 -12.93 3.80 -17.59
N LYS A 67 -13.49 3.04 -16.63
CA LYS A 67 -14.76 2.23 -16.64
C LYS A 67 -15.53 2.41 -15.30
N ILE A 68 -15.24 3.46 -14.48
CA ILE A 68 -15.64 3.85 -13.06
C ILE A 68 -15.74 5.36 -12.53
N ILE A 69 -15.86 6.35 -13.38
CA ILE A 69 -15.97 7.80 -13.19
C ILE A 69 -16.76 8.48 -14.36
N GLU A 70 -16.49 8.22 -15.67
CA GLU A 70 -17.30 8.53 -16.88
C GLU A 70 -18.60 7.63 -16.84
N ASP A 71 -19.28 7.52 -15.68
CA ASP A 71 -20.60 6.89 -15.36
C ASP A 71 -20.94 6.57 -13.90
N VAL A 72 -20.09 7.16 -13.05
CA VAL A 72 -20.65 7.95 -11.95
C VAL A 72 -21.73 8.92 -12.44
N LYS A 73 -21.66 9.40 -13.70
CA LYS A 73 -22.54 10.41 -14.29
C LYS A 73 -23.74 9.91 -15.15
N THR A 74 -23.91 8.62 -15.55
CA THR A 74 -25.11 8.11 -16.29
C THR A 74 -26.09 7.44 -15.35
N ASP A 75 -25.72 6.36 -14.65
CA ASP A 75 -26.52 5.86 -13.53
C ASP A 75 -25.99 6.45 -12.22
N SER A 76 -26.61 7.57 -11.85
CA SER A 76 -26.30 8.41 -10.69
C SER A 76 -26.24 7.67 -9.35
N ASN A 77 -26.80 6.46 -9.27
CA ASN A 77 -26.75 5.59 -8.10
C ASN A 77 -25.43 4.82 -7.97
N TYR A 78 -24.47 5.00 -8.88
CA TYR A 78 -23.10 4.47 -8.89
C TYR A 78 -22.57 4.14 -7.48
N GLY A 79 -22.19 5.15 -6.70
CA GLY A 79 -21.65 5.03 -5.34
C GLY A 79 -22.64 4.55 -4.26
N VAL A 80 -23.91 4.26 -4.59
CA VAL A 80 -25.00 3.93 -3.65
C VAL A 80 -25.47 2.50 -3.83
N LYS A 81 -25.65 2.05 -5.08
CA LYS A 81 -25.48 0.65 -5.48
C LYS A 81 -24.15 0.19 -4.93
N LEU A 82 -23.10 0.96 -5.20
CA LEU A 82 -21.80 0.88 -4.55
C LEU A 82 -21.74 1.47 -3.12
N LEU A 83 -22.76 1.26 -2.29
CA LEU A 83 -22.65 1.38 -0.83
C LEU A 83 -23.57 0.42 -0.08
N LYS A 84 -24.89 0.46 -0.34
CA LYS A 84 -25.90 -0.44 0.25
C LYS A 84 -25.41 -1.86 0.41
N ASP A 85 -24.77 -2.32 -0.65
CA ASP A 85 -24.38 -3.67 -0.82
C ASP A 85 -23.02 -3.95 -0.11
N ILE A 86 -22.14 -2.95 0.16
CA ILE A 86 -20.93 -3.07 1.04
C ILE A 86 -21.42 -3.33 2.43
N ASP A 87 -22.57 -2.75 2.75
CA ASP A 87 -23.23 -2.83 4.03
C ASP A 87 -24.19 -4.03 4.10
N ARG A 88 -24.65 -4.57 2.95
CA ARG A 88 -25.16 -5.96 2.94
C ARG A 88 -24.01 -6.88 3.27
N LEU A 89 -22.83 -6.75 2.66
CA LEU A 89 -21.60 -7.26 3.29
C LEU A 89 -21.00 -6.36 4.39
N ALA A 90 -21.90 -5.73 5.17
CA ALA A 90 -21.79 -5.44 6.59
C ALA A 90 -23.00 -5.85 7.57
N LYS A 91 -24.06 -6.68 7.20
CA LYS A 91 -25.00 -7.57 8.05
C LYS A 91 -24.83 -9.19 8.24
N LYS A 92 -23.78 -9.91 7.74
CA LYS A 92 -22.76 -10.94 8.30
C LYS A 92 -21.25 -11.13 7.59
N ILE A 93 -19.99 -10.43 7.44
CA ILE A 93 -18.88 -9.36 7.96
C ILE A 93 -17.97 -9.21 9.41
N TYR A 94 -18.01 -9.30 10.86
CA TYR A 94 -18.81 -9.37 12.25
C TYR A 94 -19.73 -10.50 12.81
N GLU A 95 -21.08 -10.51 12.74
CA GLU A 95 -22.00 -11.54 13.31
C GLU A 95 -21.53 -13.03 13.28
N LEU A 96 -21.56 -13.73 12.13
CA LEU A 96 -20.79 -14.95 11.81
C LEU A 96 -19.25 -14.71 11.75
N GLY A 97 -18.72 -13.60 12.25
CA GLY A 97 -17.34 -13.28 12.65
C GLY A 97 -17.15 -13.34 14.20
N ASN A 98 -18.25 -13.27 14.95
CA ASN A 98 -18.42 -13.20 16.41
C ASN A 98 -18.96 -14.51 16.95
N GLU A 99 -19.93 -15.12 16.27
CA GLU A 99 -20.72 -16.30 16.67
C GLU A 99 -19.87 -17.53 17.03
N ILE A 100 -18.55 -17.50 16.85
CA ILE A 100 -17.58 -18.47 17.38
C ILE A 100 -16.31 -17.83 18.00
N LEU A 101 -16.11 -16.49 17.97
CA LEU A 101 -15.44 -15.92 19.16
C LEU A 101 -16.21 -16.34 20.44
N LYS A 102 -17.50 -16.67 20.27
CA LYS A 102 -18.42 -17.33 21.21
C LYS A 102 -18.39 -18.88 21.30
N LYS A 103 -17.52 -19.66 20.64
CA LYS A 103 -17.49 -21.14 20.89
C LYS A 103 -16.08 -21.63 21.08
N ASP A 104 -15.90 -22.43 22.14
CA ASP A 104 -14.63 -23.04 22.53
C ASP A 104 -13.92 -23.61 21.31
N LEU A 105 -12.75 -23.06 21.11
CA LEU A 105 -11.92 -23.31 19.95
C LEU A 105 -11.42 -24.75 20.01
N SER A 106 -11.09 -25.27 21.19
CA SER A 106 -10.47 -26.60 21.36
C SER A 106 -11.39 -27.78 20.99
N LYS A 107 -12.67 -27.74 21.36
CA LYS A 107 -13.69 -28.84 21.28
C LYS A 107 -14.14 -29.25 19.89
N LEU A 108 -13.36 -28.89 18.90
CA LEU A 108 -13.76 -28.75 17.53
C LEU A 108 -12.84 -29.60 16.66
N SER A 109 -13.42 -30.32 15.71
CA SER A 109 -12.74 -31.45 15.07
C SER A 109 -12.01 -31.08 13.79
N ASN A 110 -11.09 -31.98 13.43
CA ASN A 110 -10.98 -32.55 12.10
C ASN A 110 -11.90 -31.96 11.03
N LYS A 111 -13.01 -32.65 10.68
CA LYS A 111 -13.90 -32.29 9.56
C LYS A 111 -14.76 -31.07 9.86
N GLN A 112 -14.14 -30.03 10.40
CA GLN A 112 -14.80 -29.03 11.19
C GLN A 112 -14.06 -27.69 11.12
N LEU A 113 -12.82 -27.52 11.60
CA LEU A 113 -12.22 -26.17 11.58
C LEU A 113 -11.74 -25.70 10.19
N ALA A 114 -11.26 -26.57 9.30
CA ALA A 114 -11.33 -26.34 7.85
C ALA A 114 -12.31 -27.30 7.22
N THR A 115 -13.43 -27.47 7.90
CA THR A 115 -14.74 -27.22 7.31
C THR A 115 -15.10 -25.73 7.41
N ASN A 116 -14.26 -24.91 8.06
CA ASN A 116 -14.48 -23.48 8.22
C ASN A 116 -13.44 -22.56 7.60
N LEU A 117 -12.16 -22.92 7.49
CA LEU A 117 -11.14 -21.96 7.04
C LEU A 117 -11.50 -21.30 5.73
N ASP A 118 -11.90 -22.11 4.75
CA ASP A 118 -12.44 -21.76 3.46
C ASP A 118 -13.81 -21.12 3.54
N LYS A 119 -14.49 -21.18 4.69
CA LYS A 119 -15.52 -20.21 4.98
C LYS A 119 -14.82 -18.89 4.96
N LEU A 120 -14.21 -18.41 6.04
CA LEU A 120 -13.57 -17.08 6.04
C LEU A 120 -12.85 -16.83 4.71
N TYR A 121 -11.97 -17.76 4.33
CA TYR A 121 -11.17 -17.69 3.13
C TYR A 121 -11.94 -17.42 1.86
N GLN A 122 -13.12 -17.99 1.77
CA GLN A 122 -13.94 -17.71 0.63
C GLN A 122 -14.80 -16.45 0.79
N LEU A 123 -14.62 -15.55 1.78
CA LEU A 123 -15.15 -14.18 1.70
C LEU A 123 -14.11 -13.11 1.42
N GLY A 124 -12.85 -13.20 1.82
CA GLY A 124 -11.89 -12.14 1.45
C GLY A 124 -11.87 -11.82 -0.01
N LYS A 125 -11.78 -12.91 -0.75
CA LYS A 125 -11.94 -13.07 -2.16
C LYS A 125 -13.28 -12.51 -2.74
N ASP A 126 -14.05 -11.62 -2.10
CA ASP A 126 -14.78 -10.46 -2.69
C ASP A 126 -15.08 -9.16 -1.92
N ILE A 127 -14.66 -8.92 -0.68
CA ILE A 127 -14.97 -7.62 -0.04
C ILE A 127 -14.42 -6.44 -0.83
N SER A 128 -13.47 -6.73 -1.70
CA SER A 128 -12.20 -6.06 -1.79
C SER A 128 -11.70 -6.00 -3.25
N ASP A 129 -12.24 -6.73 -4.28
CA ASP A 129 -12.01 -6.47 -5.73
C ASP A 129 -12.48 -5.05 -5.88
N LEU A 130 -13.80 -4.84 -5.95
CA LEU A 130 -14.75 -4.62 -4.88
C LEU A 130 -14.34 -3.56 -3.89
N GLY A 131 -13.95 -3.83 -2.67
CA GLY A 131 -13.44 -2.77 -1.79
C GLY A 131 -12.32 -1.96 -2.46
N MET A 132 -11.62 -2.52 -3.45
CA MET A 132 -10.69 -1.87 -4.39
C MET A 132 -11.30 -1.40 -5.74
N ILE A 133 -12.55 -1.74 -6.00
CA ILE A 133 -13.59 -0.96 -6.66
C ILE A 133 -14.11 0.11 -5.67
N ALA A 134 -13.37 0.31 -4.59
CA ALA A 134 -13.25 1.60 -3.97
C ALA A 134 -11.77 1.93 -3.64
N VAL A 135 -10.81 1.36 -4.40
CA VAL A 135 -9.34 1.54 -4.29
C VAL A 135 -8.50 1.47 -5.60
N ILE A 136 -9.08 1.52 -6.80
CA ILE A 136 -8.34 1.77 -8.05
C ILE A 136 -9.20 2.63 -8.95
N PRO A 137 -9.51 3.81 -8.44
CA PRO A 137 -8.56 4.76 -8.95
C PRO A 137 -7.13 4.91 -8.40
N ASP A 138 -6.55 4.43 -7.27
CA ASP A 138 -5.81 5.41 -6.41
C ASP A 138 -4.31 5.65 -5.66
N LEU A 139 -2.96 5.11 -5.41
CA LEU A 139 -1.62 4.35 -5.95
C LEU A 139 -0.70 4.69 -7.23
N ARG A 140 -0.17 5.92 -7.54
CA ARG A 140 0.48 6.39 -8.83
C ARG A 140 -0.08 7.65 -9.57
N HIS A 141 -1.20 7.65 -10.31
CA HIS A 141 -1.64 8.69 -11.30
C HIS A 141 -2.71 9.82 -11.02
N ALA A 142 -3.16 10.14 -9.81
CA ALA A 142 -3.68 11.48 -9.48
C ALA A 142 -4.98 12.00 -10.19
N ILE A 143 -6.01 11.17 -10.38
CA ILE A 143 -7.32 11.40 -11.05
C ILE A 143 -8.58 11.48 -10.22
N LEU A 144 -8.49 11.42 -8.90
CA LEU A 144 -9.50 11.96 -7.99
C LEU A 144 -9.68 13.64 -8.06
N THR A 145 -8.18 13.75 -7.85
CA THR A 145 -6.73 14.56 -7.55
C THR A 145 -5.53 15.60 -8.39
N THR A 146 -5.13 15.94 -9.76
CA THR A 146 -5.06 17.31 -10.69
C THR A 146 -6.10 18.07 -11.87
N LEU A 147 -7.48 18.48 -12.13
CA LEU A 147 -9.06 18.63 -11.71
C LEU A 147 -9.71 19.26 -10.38
N LEU A 148 -10.04 18.64 -9.21
CA LEU A 148 -11.01 19.22 -8.21
C LEU A 148 -10.47 20.52 -7.49
N LYS A 149 -9.13 20.78 -7.48
CA LYS A 149 -8.37 22.05 -7.21
C LYS A 149 -8.56 22.97 -8.41
N GLU A 150 -8.78 22.44 -9.60
CA GLU A 150 -9.20 23.13 -10.82
C GLU A 150 -10.73 23.35 -10.77
N ILE A 151 -11.53 22.55 -10.06
CA ILE A 151 -12.94 22.83 -9.79
C ILE A 151 -13.03 24.04 -8.92
N VAL A 152 -12.53 23.90 -7.71
CA VAL A 152 -12.41 25.07 -6.87
C VAL A 152 -11.28 26.01 -7.39
N LYS A 153 -10.62 25.80 -8.56
CA LYS A 153 -9.85 26.86 -9.26
C LYS A 153 -10.79 27.67 -10.08
N ASP A 154 -11.39 27.07 -11.07
CA ASP A 154 -11.99 27.85 -12.14
C ASP A 154 -13.35 28.38 -11.72
N LYS A 155 -13.97 27.86 -10.64
CA LYS A 155 -15.03 28.60 -9.91
C LYS A 155 -14.52 29.67 -8.95
N ILE A 156 -13.32 29.54 -8.36
CA ILE A 156 -12.70 30.64 -7.61
C ILE A 156 -12.28 31.78 -8.55
N ASN A 157 -11.71 31.43 -9.70
CA ASN A 157 -11.24 32.35 -10.72
C ASN A 157 -12.42 32.97 -11.50
N GLN A 158 -13.48 32.21 -11.81
CA GLN A 158 -14.69 32.72 -12.48
C GLN A 158 -15.48 33.71 -11.62
N TYR A 159 -15.43 33.59 -10.28
CA TYR A 159 -16.18 34.44 -9.35
C TYR A 159 -15.29 35.29 -8.44
N ASN A 160 -14.03 35.56 -8.86
CA ASN A 160 -13.06 36.42 -8.16
C ASN A 160 -12.96 36.21 -6.63
N ILE A 161 -13.03 34.95 -6.20
CA ILE A 161 -13.15 34.59 -4.79
C ILE A 161 -11.79 34.74 -4.09
N ASN A 162 -11.61 35.82 -3.31
CA ASN A 162 -10.42 36.02 -2.48
C ASN A 162 -10.43 35.13 -1.21
N LYS A 163 -10.33 33.82 -1.43
CA LYS A 163 -10.01 32.81 -0.42
C LYS A 163 -9.00 31.85 -1.00
N GLN A 164 -8.03 31.50 -0.16
CA GLN A 164 -6.95 30.61 -0.55
C GLN A 164 -7.50 29.33 -1.14
N ILE A 165 -6.73 28.83 -2.12
CA ILE A 165 -6.98 27.59 -2.84
C ILE A 165 -7.72 26.58 -1.97
N ASN A 166 -7.13 26.28 -0.82
CA ASN A 166 -7.48 25.10 -0.09
C ASN A 166 -8.88 25.21 0.63
N TYR A 167 -9.46 26.41 0.80
CA TYR A 167 -10.60 26.64 1.72
C TYR A 167 -11.86 25.76 1.49
N TYR A 168 -12.43 25.73 0.29
CA TYR A 168 -13.77 25.14 0.07
C TYR A 168 -13.79 23.61 0.01
N PHE A 169 -12.75 23.03 -0.58
CA PHE A 169 -12.91 21.69 -1.11
C PHE A 169 -12.86 20.62 -0.01
N THR A 170 -12.04 20.82 1.03
CA THR A 170 -11.88 19.79 2.07
C THR A 170 -13.24 19.41 2.64
N PRO A 171 -14.08 20.38 3.07
CA PRO A 171 -15.43 20.06 3.46
C PRO A 171 -16.22 19.40 2.33
N LEU A 172 -16.22 19.95 1.11
CA LEU A 172 -17.02 19.48 -0.03
C LEU A 172 -16.98 17.97 -0.35
N ILE A 173 -15.94 17.24 0.05
CA ILE A 173 -15.82 15.79 -0.23
C ILE A 173 -15.53 14.93 1.00
N THR A 174 -15.61 15.54 2.17
CA THR A 174 -15.50 14.84 3.44
C THR A 174 -16.84 14.16 3.72
N PRO A 175 -16.92 12.81 3.83
CA PRO A 175 -18.18 12.18 4.16
C PRO A 175 -18.75 12.59 5.52
N THR A 176 -20.05 12.37 5.65
CA THR A 176 -20.81 12.56 6.88
C THR A 176 -20.81 11.33 7.79
N HIS A 177 -20.32 10.18 7.32
CA HIS A 177 -20.45 8.86 7.97
C HIS A 177 -19.11 8.34 8.49
N ARG A 178 -19.02 8.08 9.79
CA ARG A 178 -17.75 7.84 10.49
C ARG A 178 -17.38 6.35 10.60
N GLY A 179 -16.08 6.07 10.45
CA GLY A 179 -15.49 4.74 10.68
C GLY A 179 -15.46 4.32 12.15
N LEU A 180 -15.03 3.10 12.42
CA LEU A 180 -15.23 2.45 13.72
C LEU A 180 -14.30 2.97 14.82
N VAL A 181 -13.07 3.39 14.50
CA VAL A 181 -12.18 4.07 15.47
C VAL A 181 -12.80 5.38 16.00
N HIS A 182 -13.55 6.06 15.16
CA HIS A 182 -14.27 7.27 15.56
C HIS A 182 -15.48 6.93 16.45
N LYS A 183 -16.12 5.76 16.26
CA LYS A 183 -17.19 5.27 17.14
C LYS A 183 -16.63 4.80 18.48
N GLU A 184 -15.47 4.13 18.48
CA GLU A 184 -14.67 3.81 19.67
C GLU A 184 -14.38 5.08 20.46
N LYS A 185 -13.72 6.09 19.87
CA LYS A 185 -13.39 7.33 20.57
C LYS A 185 -14.61 8.09 21.10
N ILE A 186 -15.73 8.12 20.38
CA ILE A 186 -16.99 8.68 20.90
C ILE A 186 -17.52 7.86 22.10
N THR A 187 -17.37 6.54 22.08
CA THR A 187 -17.82 5.65 23.18
C THR A 187 -16.92 5.80 24.41
N ILE A 188 -15.60 5.86 24.25
CA ILE A 188 -14.64 6.18 25.32
C ILE A 188 -14.95 7.55 25.92
N LEU A 189 -15.17 8.59 25.11
CA LEU A 189 -15.45 9.93 25.64
C LEU A 189 -16.80 10.03 26.39
N LYS A 190 -17.81 9.22 26.02
CA LYS A 190 -19.04 9.06 26.83
C LYS A 190 -18.75 8.43 28.19
N LEU A 191 -17.96 7.35 28.21
CA LEU A 191 -17.57 6.66 29.43
C LEU A 191 -16.71 7.54 30.33
N VAL A 192 -15.71 8.24 29.79
CA VAL A 192 -14.89 9.23 30.50
C VAL A 192 -15.78 10.31 31.13
N LYS A 193 -16.78 10.83 30.39
CA LYS A 193 -17.74 11.78 30.97
C LYS A 193 -18.50 11.16 32.16
N LYS A 194 -19.02 9.93 32.01
CA LYS A 194 -19.74 9.19 33.07
C LYS A 194 -18.85 8.98 34.31
N ILE A 195 -17.61 8.51 34.13
CA ILE A 195 -16.62 8.35 35.20
C ILE A 195 -16.35 9.69 35.89
N SER A 196 -16.18 10.76 35.12
CA SER A 196 -15.80 12.07 35.66
C SER A 196 -16.85 12.74 36.56
N LEU A 197 -18.10 12.28 36.51
CA LEU A 197 -19.19 12.75 37.39
C LEU A 197 -19.14 12.11 38.79
N ASN A 198 -18.42 10.99 38.95
CA ASN A 198 -18.21 10.36 40.26
C ASN A 198 -16.82 10.74 40.82
N ARG A 199 -16.80 11.54 41.88
CA ARG A 199 -15.56 12.07 42.50
C ARG A 199 -14.64 10.97 43.03
N LYS A 200 -15.17 9.90 43.63
CA LYS A 200 -14.39 8.75 44.13
C LYS A 200 -13.76 7.98 42.96
N LEU A 201 -14.55 7.62 41.96
CA LEU A 201 -14.09 6.89 40.78
C LEU A 201 -13.09 7.68 39.92
N LYS A 202 -13.27 9.00 39.77
CA LYS A 202 -12.29 9.88 39.09
C LYS A 202 -10.96 9.90 39.85
N GLN A 203 -10.96 9.95 41.19
CA GLN A 203 -9.71 9.88 41.96
C GLN A 203 -9.04 8.50 41.89
N LEU A 204 -9.81 7.40 41.87
CA LEU A 204 -9.28 6.05 41.69
C LEU A 204 -8.44 5.94 40.39
N PHE A 205 -9.00 6.35 39.25
CA PHE A 205 -8.28 6.34 37.97
C PHE A 205 -7.00 7.20 37.98
N ILE A 206 -7.03 8.37 38.63
CA ILE A 206 -5.90 9.31 38.63
C ILE A 206 -4.78 8.84 39.59
N LYS A 207 -5.11 8.46 40.82
CA LYS A 207 -4.13 8.16 41.87
C LYS A 207 -3.56 6.74 41.81
N GLU A 208 -4.34 5.75 41.36
CA GLU A 208 -3.92 4.34 41.41
C GLU A 208 -2.96 3.97 40.27
N ARG A 209 -2.11 2.95 40.52
CA ARG A 209 -1.27 2.32 39.49
C ARG A 209 -2.12 1.38 38.64
N ILE A 210 -1.92 1.37 37.32
CA ILE A 210 -2.72 0.57 36.38
C ILE A 210 -2.80 -0.92 36.77
N SER A 211 -1.70 -1.51 37.27
CA SER A 211 -1.64 -2.90 37.74
C SER A 211 -2.48 -3.22 38.98
N LYS A 212 -2.95 -2.21 39.73
CA LYS A 212 -3.92 -2.35 40.83
C LYS A 212 -5.32 -1.86 40.44
N LEU A 213 -5.42 -0.96 39.46
CA LEU A 213 -6.66 -0.36 38.98
C LEU A 213 -7.64 -1.40 38.41
N GLU A 214 -7.16 -2.40 37.67
CA GLU A 214 -8.02 -3.46 37.12
C GLU A 214 -8.77 -4.23 38.23
N ASN A 215 -8.03 -4.73 39.25
CA ASN A 215 -8.61 -5.47 40.37
C ASN A 215 -9.59 -4.62 41.19
N LYS A 216 -9.28 -3.33 41.41
CA LYS A 216 -10.22 -2.42 42.10
C LYS A 216 -11.47 -2.13 41.28
N LEU A 217 -11.37 -2.02 39.95
CA LEU A 217 -12.55 -1.87 39.10
C LEU A 217 -13.42 -3.13 39.07
N ILE A 218 -12.83 -4.33 39.16
CA ILE A 218 -13.55 -5.60 39.29
C ILE A 218 -14.34 -5.64 40.61
N ASN A 219 -13.67 -5.35 41.73
CA ASN A 219 -14.24 -5.51 43.08
C ASN A 219 -15.17 -4.35 43.49
N GLU A 220 -14.72 -3.09 43.33
CA GLU A 220 -15.42 -1.90 43.84
C GLU A 220 -16.43 -1.32 42.81
N TYR A 221 -16.22 -1.55 41.51
CA TYR A 221 -17.02 -0.93 40.44
C TYR A 221 -17.41 -1.91 39.31
N PRO A 222 -17.95 -3.11 39.60
CA PRO A 222 -18.16 -4.17 38.60
C PRO A 222 -19.01 -3.77 37.39
N LEU A 223 -19.98 -2.87 37.55
CA LEU A 223 -20.78 -2.33 36.44
C LEU A 223 -19.95 -1.47 35.47
N ILE A 224 -18.99 -0.70 35.98
CA ILE A 224 -18.07 0.11 35.17
C ILE A 224 -17.02 -0.79 34.51
N PHE A 225 -16.47 -1.78 35.22
CA PHE A 225 -15.59 -2.79 34.63
C PHE A 225 -16.28 -3.54 33.48
N LYS A 226 -17.53 -3.98 33.68
CA LYS A 226 -18.36 -4.64 32.66
C LYS A 226 -18.64 -3.73 31.45
N GLU A 227 -18.76 -2.41 31.65
CA GLU A 227 -18.90 -1.43 30.57
C GLU A 227 -17.56 -1.20 29.82
N ILE A 228 -16.44 -1.05 30.52
CA ILE A 228 -15.09 -0.93 29.93
C ILE A 228 -14.76 -2.18 29.12
N ASN A 229 -14.90 -3.37 29.70
CA ASN A 229 -14.57 -4.63 29.03
C ASN A 229 -15.47 -4.87 27.80
N LYS A 230 -16.76 -4.53 27.87
CA LYS A 230 -17.66 -4.53 26.71
C LYS A 230 -17.20 -3.58 25.61
N ILE A 231 -16.60 -2.43 25.92
CA ILE A 231 -16.04 -1.51 24.91
C ILE A 231 -14.73 -2.10 24.34
N TYR A 232 -13.84 -2.58 25.20
CA TYR A 232 -12.58 -3.24 24.84
C TYR A 232 -12.80 -4.43 23.91
N ASP A 233 -13.68 -5.38 24.23
CA ASP A 233 -13.97 -6.54 23.35
C ASP A 233 -14.54 -6.12 21.98
N ASN A 234 -15.33 -5.05 21.93
CA ASN A 234 -15.88 -4.53 20.68
C ASN A 234 -14.83 -3.82 19.80
N TYR A 235 -13.67 -3.42 20.33
CA TYR A 235 -12.73 -2.54 19.63
C TYR A 235 -11.22 -2.85 19.72
N LYS A 236 -10.73 -3.68 20.67
CA LYS A 236 -9.29 -3.99 20.96
C LYS A 236 -8.43 -4.39 19.75
N TRP A 237 -9.11 -4.81 18.70
CA TRP A 237 -8.59 -5.20 17.40
C TRP A 237 -8.27 -4.05 16.44
N LEU A 238 -8.66 -2.82 16.77
CA LEU A 238 -8.40 -1.63 15.95
C LEU A 238 -6.92 -1.21 15.96
N SER A 239 -6.15 -1.62 16.96
CA SER A 239 -4.68 -1.47 16.97
C SER A 239 -3.92 -2.64 16.34
N PHE A 240 -4.63 -3.71 15.96
CA PHE A 240 -3.97 -4.95 15.55
C PHE A 240 -3.10 -4.77 14.29
N GLY A 241 -3.48 -3.86 13.39
CA GLY A 241 -2.83 -3.74 12.09
C GLY A 241 -2.95 -5.07 11.35
N GLN A 242 -1.98 -5.47 10.54
CA GLN A 242 -2.05 -6.79 9.89
C GLN A 242 -1.57 -7.94 10.81
N LEU A 243 -0.45 -7.79 11.54
CA LEU A 243 0.18 -8.91 12.29
C LEU A 243 -0.19 -9.05 13.76
N GLY A 244 -0.71 -7.98 14.35
CA GLY A 244 -0.84 -7.82 15.79
C GLY A 244 0.30 -7.02 16.42
N PRO A 245 0.44 -7.09 17.75
CA PRO A 245 -0.60 -7.57 18.68
C PRO A 245 -1.82 -6.62 18.74
N THR A 246 -2.87 -6.99 19.49
CA THR A 246 -3.86 -6.02 19.99
C THR A 246 -3.23 -5.10 21.03
N LYS A 247 -3.94 -4.03 21.42
CA LYS A 247 -3.70 -3.41 22.73
C LYS A 247 -4.11 -4.40 23.82
N THR A 248 -3.42 -4.36 24.95
CA THR A 248 -3.82 -4.99 26.22
C THR A 248 -4.94 -4.18 26.89
N PHE A 249 -5.56 -4.75 27.94
CA PHE A 249 -6.56 -4.05 28.74
C PHE A 249 -5.93 -2.87 29.52
N ASN A 250 -4.72 -3.07 30.05
CA ASN A 250 -3.97 -2.03 30.77
C ASN A 250 -3.60 -0.83 29.89
N GLU A 251 -3.21 -1.03 28.63
CA GLU A 251 -3.03 0.06 27.65
C GLU A 251 -4.35 0.77 27.28
N TYR A 252 -5.50 0.20 27.61
CA TYR A 252 -6.84 0.76 27.40
C TYR A 252 -7.32 1.54 28.63
N LEU A 253 -6.97 1.08 29.84
CA LEU A 253 -7.17 1.83 31.09
C LEU A 253 -6.29 3.10 31.12
N GLU A 254 -5.06 3.02 30.62
CA GLU A 254 -4.15 4.17 30.52
C GLU A 254 -4.69 5.25 29.54
N ASP A 255 -5.27 4.87 28.40
CA ASP A 255 -5.96 5.82 27.50
C ASP A 255 -7.09 6.56 28.25
N ILE A 256 -7.89 5.85 29.05
CA ILE A 256 -8.99 6.43 29.84
C ILE A 256 -8.46 7.38 30.92
N LYS A 257 -7.38 7.00 31.63
CA LYS A 257 -6.70 7.82 32.64
C LYS A 257 -6.23 9.15 32.04
N ILE A 258 -5.54 9.12 30.90
CA ILE A 258 -5.03 10.31 30.20
C ILE A 258 -6.16 11.29 29.83
N TYR A 259 -7.35 10.81 29.43
CA TYR A 259 -8.51 11.68 29.18
C TYR A 259 -9.08 12.31 30.47
N LEU A 260 -9.01 11.64 31.62
CA LEU A 260 -9.49 12.16 32.90
C LEU A 260 -8.55 13.23 33.50
N GLU A 261 -7.24 13.03 33.37
CA GLU A 261 -6.19 13.99 33.77
C GLU A 261 -6.26 15.28 32.96
N THR A 262 -6.38 15.17 31.63
CA THR A 262 -6.29 16.33 30.72
C THR A 262 -7.52 17.24 30.75
N ASN A 263 -8.62 16.79 31.38
CA ASN A 263 -9.87 17.51 31.61
C ASN A 263 -10.61 18.09 30.37
N LYS A 264 -10.04 17.95 29.16
CA LYS A 264 -10.54 18.50 27.88
C LYS A 264 -11.57 17.63 27.17
N TYR A 265 -11.88 16.44 27.69
CA TYR A 265 -12.80 15.46 27.12
C TYR A 265 -14.19 16.03 26.79
N ASN A 266 -14.73 16.94 27.62
CA ASN A 266 -16.04 17.56 27.38
C ASN A 266 -16.06 18.47 26.13
N GLN A 267 -14.97 19.19 25.85
CA GLN A 267 -14.86 20.03 24.65
C GLN A 267 -14.69 19.17 23.40
N GLU A 268 -13.82 18.15 23.43
CA GLU A 268 -13.65 17.26 22.28
C GLU A 268 -14.95 16.48 21.97
N TYR A 269 -15.64 15.95 22.99
CA TYR A 269 -16.94 15.27 22.82
C TYR A 269 -18.00 16.16 22.16
N LYS A 270 -18.15 17.42 22.62
CA LYS A 270 -19.06 18.41 22.00
C LYS A 270 -18.70 18.69 20.54
N SER A 271 -17.41 18.76 20.20
CA SER A 271 -16.92 18.97 18.83
C SER A 271 -17.27 17.81 17.89
N LEU A 272 -16.96 16.57 18.32
CA LEU A 272 -17.13 15.35 17.51
C LEU A 272 -18.59 15.10 17.08
N ILE A 273 -19.55 15.41 17.96
CA ILE A 273 -20.99 15.22 17.67
C ILE A 273 -21.51 16.26 16.66
N LYS A 274 -21.10 17.54 16.80
CA LYS A 274 -21.53 18.61 15.88
C LYS A 274 -20.91 18.49 14.50
N GLU A 275 -19.73 17.87 14.38
CA GLU A 275 -18.90 17.77 13.17
C GLU A 275 -19.67 17.33 11.90
N SER A 276 -20.50 16.29 11.98
CA SER A 276 -21.25 15.78 10.81
C SER A 276 -22.32 16.77 10.30
N ASN A 277 -22.98 17.51 11.20
CA ASN A 277 -23.97 18.51 10.81
C ASN A 277 -23.31 19.80 10.30
N ILE A 278 -22.14 20.18 10.85
CA ILE A 278 -21.30 21.26 10.29
C ILE A 278 -20.89 20.91 8.85
N LEU A 279 -20.43 19.69 8.60
CA LEU A 279 -20.06 19.23 7.24
C LEU A 279 -21.26 19.23 6.27
N LYS A 280 -22.47 18.84 6.70
CA LYS A 280 -23.70 18.98 5.88
C LYS A 280 -23.95 20.45 5.50
N LYS A 281 -23.85 21.38 6.46
CA LYS A 281 -24.01 22.82 6.19
C LYS A 281 -22.93 23.35 5.25
N LEU A 282 -21.66 22.97 5.43
CA LEU A 282 -20.56 23.33 4.54
C LEU A 282 -20.72 22.75 3.12
N HIS A 283 -21.23 21.52 2.97
CA HIS A 283 -21.58 20.97 1.66
C HIS A 283 -22.61 21.84 0.95
N ALA A 284 -23.71 22.22 1.63
CA ALA A 284 -24.75 23.06 1.05
C ALA A 284 -24.21 24.45 0.68
N LYS A 285 -23.50 25.10 1.62
CA LYS A 285 -22.86 26.42 1.44
C LYS A 285 -21.93 26.43 0.24
N PHE A 286 -20.95 25.53 0.19
CA PHE A 286 -19.94 25.50 -0.87
C PHE A 286 -20.45 24.95 -2.21
N ASN A 287 -21.56 24.19 -2.22
CA ASN A 287 -22.28 23.88 -3.47
C ASN A 287 -22.93 25.13 -4.09
N LYS A 288 -23.34 26.11 -3.27
CA LYS A 288 -23.92 27.40 -3.69
C LYS A 288 -22.82 28.39 -4.07
N GLU A 289 -21.87 28.66 -3.17
CA GLU A 289 -20.76 29.62 -3.37
C GLU A 289 -19.84 29.27 -4.55
N LEU A 290 -19.83 28.01 -5.02
CA LEU A 290 -19.09 27.59 -6.22
C LEU A 290 -20.01 27.18 -7.39
N HIS A 291 -21.30 27.51 -7.35
CA HIS A 291 -22.27 27.35 -8.45
C HIS A 291 -22.19 25.98 -9.16
N LEU A 292 -22.08 24.89 -8.39
CA LEU A 292 -21.75 23.57 -8.94
C LEU A 292 -22.94 22.96 -9.72
N ASN A 293 -22.70 22.43 -10.93
CA ASN A 293 -23.76 21.77 -11.71
C ASN A 293 -24.08 20.34 -11.21
N SER A 294 -25.14 19.73 -11.74
CA SER A 294 -25.65 18.41 -11.31
C SER A 294 -24.62 17.28 -11.48
N GLU A 295 -23.93 17.25 -12.61
CA GLU A 295 -22.79 16.34 -12.84
C GLU A 295 -21.67 16.58 -11.83
N GLU A 296 -21.33 17.84 -11.57
CA GLU A 296 -20.30 18.17 -10.59
C GLU A 296 -20.66 17.71 -9.19
N LYS A 297 -21.88 18.01 -8.74
CA LYS A 297 -22.49 17.58 -7.48
C LYS A 297 -22.52 16.05 -7.36
N LEU A 298 -22.73 15.31 -8.44
CA LEU A 298 -22.70 13.85 -8.48
C LEU A 298 -21.28 13.27 -8.31
N LEU A 299 -20.26 13.97 -8.81
CA LEU A 299 -18.85 13.67 -8.48
C LEU A 299 -18.45 14.11 -7.07
N PHE A 300 -19.02 15.18 -6.50
CA PHE A 300 -18.84 15.46 -5.07
C PHE A 300 -19.62 14.48 -4.16
N LYS A 301 -20.78 13.97 -4.60
CA LYS A 301 -21.59 12.97 -3.87
C LYS A 301 -20.90 11.62 -3.85
N THR A 302 -20.48 11.14 -5.03
CA THR A 302 -19.71 9.90 -5.11
C THR A 302 -18.33 10.04 -4.47
N ALA A 303 -17.84 11.28 -4.27
CA ALA A 303 -16.70 11.50 -3.40
C ALA A 303 -16.88 10.84 -2.05
N ARG A 304 -17.97 11.22 -1.39
CA ARG A 304 -18.27 10.88 -0.01
C ARG A 304 -18.69 9.41 0.10
N ASN A 305 -19.45 8.92 -0.88
CA ASN A 305 -19.80 7.50 -0.99
C ASN A 305 -18.55 6.63 -1.13
N PHE A 306 -17.73 6.88 -2.15
CA PHE A 306 -16.43 6.25 -2.29
C PHE A 306 -15.69 6.41 -0.96
N SER A 307 -15.55 7.61 -0.41
CA SER A 307 -14.91 7.91 0.88
C SER A 307 -15.55 7.36 2.14
N TYR A 308 -16.46 6.40 2.03
CA TYR A 308 -16.81 5.51 3.14
C TYR A 308 -16.39 4.05 2.88
N ASN A 309 -16.22 3.65 1.62
CA ASN A 309 -16.14 2.25 1.17
C ASN A 309 -14.85 1.48 1.50
N LYS A 310 -13.67 2.13 1.50
CA LYS A 310 -12.41 1.61 2.06
C LYS A 310 -12.42 1.60 3.58
N THR A 311 -13.13 2.53 4.22
CA THR A 311 -13.35 2.49 5.66
C THR A 311 -14.11 1.21 5.94
N VAL A 312 -15.31 0.99 5.38
CA VAL A 312 -16.00 -0.31 5.50
C VAL A 312 -15.30 -1.48 4.77
N ARG A 313 -14.21 -1.27 4.02
CA ARG A 313 -13.31 -2.35 3.56
C ARG A 313 -12.34 -2.75 4.66
N PHE A 314 -11.65 -1.81 5.33
CA PHE A 314 -10.56 -2.03 6.29
C PHE A 314 -10.99 -1.95 7.77
N ASP A 315 -12.03 -1.19 8.05
CA ASP A 315 -13.07 -1.54 9.03
C ASP A 315 -13.84 -2.81 8.62
N SER A 316 -13.34 -3.53 7.62
CA SER A 316 -13.52 -4.97 7.42
C SER A 316 -12.21 -5.76 7.16
N LEU A 317 -11.02 -5.22 7.50
CA LEU A 317 -9.73 -5.94 7.57
C LEU A 317 -9.12 -6.00 9.01
N LEU A 318 -9.35 -5.08 9.97
CA LEU A 318 -8.70 -5.16 11.33
C LEU A 318 -9.21 -6.15 12.41
N PHE A 319 -10.49 -6.13 12.84
CA PHE A 319 -11.15 -7.33 13.40
C PHE A 319 -11.16 -8.44 12.35
N LEU A 320 -10.57 -8.20 11.17
CA LEU A 320 -10.23 -9.33 10.41
C LEU A 320 -9.02 -9.89 11.08
N PHE A 321 -7.90 -9.18 10.93
CA PHE A 321 -6.60 -9.50 11.47
C PHE A 321 -6.79 -10.05 12.85
N TYR A 322 -6.76 -9.28 13.95
CA TYR A 322 -6.80 -9.81 15.34
C TYR A 322 -7.54 -11.14 15.46
N VAL A 323 -8.74 -11.09 14.92
CA VAL A 323 -9.75 -12.06 15.16
C VAL A 323 -9.21 -13.38 14.62
N LEU A 324 -8.39 -13.52 13.56
CA LEU A 324 -7.72 -14.79 13.19
C LEU A 324 -6.54 -15.22 14.07
N ASP A 325 -5.78 -14.34 14.71
CA ASP A 325 -4.48 -14.65 15.34
C ASP A 325 -4.65 -15.88 16.26
N GLU A 326 -5.79 -15.88 16.95
CA GLU A 326 -6.24 -16.97 17.79
C GLU A 326 -6.35 -18.36 17.07
N LEU A 327 -6.73 -18.49 15.78
CA LEU A 327 -6.90 -19.75 15.02
C LEU A 327 -5.53 -20.37 15.04
N LEU A 328 -4.52 -19.66 14.56
CA LEU A 328 -3.24 -20.26 14.26
C LEU A 328 -2.40 -20.50 15.52
N LYS A 329 -2.64 -19.76 16.60
CA LYS A 329 -2.28 -20.17 17.98
C LYS A 329 -2.72 -21.60 18.25
N GLU A 330 -3.93 -21.96 17.86
CA GLU A 330 -4.51 -23.29 18.00
C GLU A 330 -4.48 -24.13 16.69
N ILE A 331 -3.59 -23.86 15.70
CA ILE A 331 -2.89 -24.97 14.94
C ILE A 331 -1.59 -25.31 15.64
N SER A 332 -0.99 -24.32 16.30
CA SER A 332 0.40 -24.47 16.70
C SER A 332 0.57 -25.43 17.88
N LYS A 333 -0.56 -25.97 18.38
CA LYS A 333 -0.66 -26.92 19.49
C LYS A 333 -0.72 -28.39 19.06
N ARG A 334 -1.31 -28.73 17.90
CA ARG A 334 -1.54 -30.13 17.49
C ARG A 334 -1.13 -30.47 16.03
N VAL A 335 -0.29 -29.62 15.42
CA VAL A 335 0.85 -30.07 14.58
C VAL A 335 2.15 -29.32 14.91
N ASN A 336 3.27 -29.87 14.44
CA ASN A 336 4.63 -29.30 14.56
C ASN A 336 4.88 -28.10 13.60
N LEU A 337 4.14 -27.00 13.78
CA LEU A 337 4.38 -25.70 13.17
C LEU A 337 3.95 -24.61 14.15
N THR A 338 4.88 -23.76 14.58
CA THR A 338 4.52 -22.63 15.44
C THR A 338 3.48 -21.75 14.76
N VAL A 339 2.84 -20.89 15.54
CA VAL A 339 2.21 -19.66 15.06
C VAL A 339 3.12 -19.05 14.01
N LYS A 340 4.41 -18.90 14.32
CA LYS A 340 5.43 -18.42 13.38
C LYS A 340 5.79 -19.32 12.18
N ASP A 341 5.43 -20.59 12.05
CA ASP A 341 5.80 -21.45 10.90
C ASP A 341 4.64 -21.76 9.98
N LEU A 342 3.45 -21.88 10.57
CA LEU A 342 2.29 -21.25 9.98
C LEU A 342 2.69 -19.92 9.40
N ARG A 343 3.34 -19.00 10.18
CA ARG A 343 3.81 -17.68 9.72
C ARG A 343 4.64 -17.68 8.44
N PHE A 344 5.00 -18.82 7.84
CA PHE A 344 5.48 -18.84 6.46
C PHE A 344 5.00 -20.10 5.68
N ALA A 345 3.71 -20.47 5.73
CA ALA A 345 3.20 -21.73 5.15
C ALA A 345 2.47 -21.63 3.80
N SER A 346 1.87 -22.75 3.37
CA SER A 346 0.88 -22.72 2.29
C SER A 346 -0.15 -23.84 2.36
N THR A 347 -1.37 -23.55 1.92
CA THR A 347 -2.49 -24.48 2.05
C THR A 347 -2.54 -25.58 0.97
N GLU A 348 -1.44 -26.25 0.58
CA GLU A 348 -1.37 -27.69 0.11
C GLU A 348 -0.98 -28.56 1.28
N GLU A 349 -0.21 -27.90 2.12
CA GLU A 349 0.38 -28.32 3.34
C GLU A 349 -0.38 -27.68 4.54
N ILE A 350 -1.40 -26.80 4.32
CA ILE A 350 -2.59 -26.54 5.23
C ILE A 350 -4.17 -26.70 4.57
N ILE A 351 -5.47 -28.50 3.77
CA ILE A 351 -5.56 -29.73 2.82
C ILE A 351 -4.87 -30.95 3.33
N LYS A 352 -3.79 -31.37 2.68
CA LYS A 352 -3.40 -32.75 2.71
C LYS A 352 -2.84 -33.11 4.11
N LEU A 353 -2.29 -32.13 4.85
CA LEU A 353 -2.02 -32.11 6.30
C LEU A 353 -3.25 -32.21 7.21
N LEU A 354 -4.43 -31.72 6.81
CA LEU A 354 -5.69 -32.19 7.39
C LEU A 354 -5.97 -33.63 7.00
N ASN A 355 -6.22 -33.78 5.72
CA ASN A 355 -7.06 -34.80 5.16
C ASN A 355 -6.38 -36.14 5.38
N ASN A 356 -5.07 -36.10 5.16
CA ASN A 356 -4.21 -37.20 4.85
C ASN A 356 -2.91 -37.03 5.67
N LYS A 357 -2.95 -36.27 6.79
CA LYS A 357 -1.84 -35.91 7.71
C LYS A 357 -0.51 -35.49 7.02
N LYS A 358 -0.57 -35.04 5.76
CA LYS A 358 0.58 -34.78 4.85
C LYS A 358 1.44 -33.60 5.29
N VAL A 359 2.57 -33.92 5.94
CA VAL A 359 3.53 -33.02 6.59
C VAL A 359 3.90 -31.78 5.77
N ILE A 360 3.85 -30.61 6.41
CA ILE A 360 4.60 -29.43 5.96
C ILE A 360 6.08 -29.70 6.12
N ASN A 361 6.79 -29.63 5.01
CA ASN A 361 8.24 -29.54 5.03
C ASN A 361 8.66 -28.19 5.64
N LYS A 362 9.09 -28.14 6.91
CA LYS A 362 9.59 -26.89 7.57
C LYS A 362 10.71 -26.21 6.78
N LEU A 363 11.56 -26.99 6.12
CA LEU A 363 12.59 -26.50 5.19
C LEU A 363 12.02 -25.67 4.01
N LEU A 364 10.79 -25.96 3.57
CA LEU A 364 9.98 -25.18 2.61
C LEU A 364 9.50 -23.86 3.26
N ILE A 365 9.10 -23.90 4.54
CA ILE A 365 8.71 -22.74 5.38
C ILE A 365 9.87 -21.76 5.59
N GLU A 366 11.09 -22.22 5.72
CA GLU A 366 12.24 -21.31 5.82
C GLU A 366 12.61 -20.69 4.48
N LYS A 367 12.42 -21.43 3.38
CA LYS A 367 12.44 -20.79 2.05
C LYS A 367 11.32 -19.74 2.03
N ARG A 368 10.11 -20.08 2.51
CA ARG A 368 8.97 -19.16 2.62
C ARG A 368 9.27 -17.93 3.51
N ARG A 369 10.16 -18.06 4.50
CA ARG A 369 10.72 -16.94 5.27
C ARG A 369 11.56 -16.09 4.35
N LYS A 370 12.81 -16.51 4.13
CA LYS A 370 13.91 -15.67 3.62
C LYS A 370 13.50 -14.86 2.40
N LEU A 371 12.61 -15.42 1.59
CA LEU A 371 12.22 -14.83 0.34
C LEU A 371 10.97 -15.56 -0.17
N CYS A 372 9.78 -14.97 -0.46
CA CYS A 372 8.59 -15.79 -0.76
C CYS A 372 7.39 -15.21 -1.56
N ILE A 373 6.85 -16.07 -2.43
CA ILE A 373 6.30 -15.73 -3.74
C ILE A 373 5.45 -16.83 -4.50
N THR A 374 4.60 -16.54 -5.50
CA THR A 374 3.54 -17.45 -6.01
C THR A 374 2.86 -17.04 -7.38
N LEU A 375 2.56 -17.75 -8.49
CA LEU A 375 2.17 -17.11 -9.84
C LEU A 375 0.69 -17.25 -10.33
N ILE A 376 -0.12 -16.18 -10.55
CA ILE A 376 -1.59 -16.28 -10.89
C ILE A 376 -2.00 -17.25 -12.01
N LYS A 377 -2.92 -18.14 -11.64
CA LYS A 377 -3.81 -19.05 -12.38
C LYS A 377 -5.20 -19.15 -11.71
N GLY A 378 -6.26 -18.55 -12.29
CA GLY A 378 -7.68 -18.90 -12.00
C GLY A 378 -8.14 -18.87 -10.52
N LYS A 379 -8.96 -19.84 -10.07
CA LYS A 379 -9.31 -20.02 -8.63
C LYS A 379 -8.08 -20.37 -7.78
N ASP A 380 -7.08 -20.96 -8.41
CA ASP A 380 -6.14 -21.85 -7.77
C ASP A 380 -4.79 -21.19 -7.69
N ILE A 381 -4.45 -20.73 -6.49
CA ILE A 381 -3.12 -20.24 -6.17
C ILE A 381 -2.08 -21.39 -6.64
N GLU A 382 -0.86 -21.17 -7.29
CA GLU A 382 0.51 -21.82 -7.54
C GLU A 382 1.80 -21.21 -6.83
N PHE A 383 2.59 -21.97 -6.03
CA PHE A 383 3.43 -21.46 -4.89
C PHE A 383 4.89 -21.77 -5.09
N LEU A 384 5.70 -20.71 -5.07
CA LEU A 384 6.89 -20.71 -5.85
C LEU A 384 8.20 -20.72 -4.99
N VAL A 385 8.43 -21.80 -4.18
CA VAL A 385 9.35 -22.06 -3.02
C VAL A 385 10.81 -22.70 -3.09
N GLY A 386 11.87 -22.13 -3.69
CA GLY A 386 13.09 -22.92 -4.12
C GLY A 386 14.37 -22.28 -4.77
N ASP A 387 14.78 -22.66 -5.99
CA ASP A 387 15.46 -21.85 -7.07
C ASP A 387 14.64 -21.63 -8.36
N LYS A 388 13.55 -22.39 -8.41
CA LYS A 388 12.42 -22.37 -9.33
C LYS A 388 11.75 -20.99 -9.56
N ALA A 389 12.35 -19.85 -9.22
CA ALA A 389 11.82 -18.48 -9.24
C ALA A 389 12.95 -17.57 -9.71
N LYS A 390 14.17 -17.47 -9.15
CA LYS A 390 14.93 -16.24 -9.45
C LYS A 390 15.23 -16.03 -10.88
N LYS A 391 15.41 -17.08 -11.72
CA LYS A 391 15.44 -16.83 -13.16
C LYS A 391 14.35 -15.80 -13.47
N TYR A 392 13.08 -16.00 -13.05
CA TYR A 392 11.86 -15.11 -12.86
C TYR A 392 12.09 -13.85 -12.06
N LEU A 393 13.25 -13.23 -12.15
CA LEU A 393 13.58 -11.82 -11.91
C LEU A 393 13.77 -11.16 -13.24
N LYS A 394 14.62 -11.83 -14.00
CA LYS A 394 15.19 -11.46 -15.24
C LYS A 394 14.21 -11.28 -16.43
N ASP A 395 13.87 -12.24 -17.34
CA ASP A 395 12.86 -12.23 -18.46
C ASP A 395 11.59 -11.37 -18.31
N LYS A 396 11.36 -10.76 -17.16
CA LYS A 396 10.40 -9.73 -16.99
C LYS A 396 10.79 -8.64 -15.91
N VAL A 397 12.02 -8.29 -15.50
CA VAL A 397 12.29 -7.11 -14.58
C VAL A 397 13.67 -6.44 -14.82
N GLY A 398 14.16 -5.65 -13.84
CA GLY A 398 15.42 -4.95 -13.70
C GLY A 398 15.52 -4.21 -12.34
N ASP A 399 16.70 -3.64 -12.20
CA ASP A 399 17.41 -2.88 -11.19
C ASP A 399 16.94 -1.42 -10.99
N LEU A 400 17.57 -0.62 -10.12
CA LEU A 400 17.06 0.70 -9.70
C LEU A 400 18.16 1.66 -9.23
N LYS A 401 17.79 2.92 -8.83
CA LYS A 401 18.64 4.03 -8.32
C LYS A 401 17.84 5.19 -7.59
N ILE A 402 18.47 6.21 -6.92
CA ILE A 402 17.93 7.26 -5.93
C ILE A 402 18.65 8.70 -5.70
N GLN A 403 18.03 9.92 -5.59
CA GLN A 403 18.53 11.18 -4.88
C GLN A 403 17.55 12.43 -4.82
N GLU A 404 17.92 13.59 -4.24
CA GLU A 404 17.15 14.84 -3.84
C GLU A 404 17.48 16.11 -4.74
N ASP A 405 17.01 17.40 -4.66
CA ASP A 405 15.76 18.16 -4.29
C ASP A 405 15.84 19.72 -4.66
N LYS A 406 14.74 20.53 -4.63
CA LYS A 406 14.73 22.01 -4.29
C LYS A 406 13.40 22.56 -3.69
N THR A 407 13.33 23.85 -3.29
CA THR A 407 12.34 24.47 -2.35
C THR A 407 10.86 24.49 -2.76
N LEU A 408 10.47 25.00 -3.94
CA LEU A 408 9.05 24.92 -4.34
C LEU A 408 8.73 23.46 -4.62
N ILE A 409 7.77 22.86 -3.89
CA ILE A 409 7.37 21.46 -4.08
C ILE A 409 6.55 21.36 -5.39
N HIS A 410 7.27 21.39 -6.51
CA HIS A 410 6.79 21.02 -7.83
C HIS A 410 6.49 19.53 -7.83
N GLY A 411 5.27 19.20 -8.24
CA GLY A 411 4.83 17.83 -8.37
C GLY A 411 3.68 17.74 -9.34
N MET A 412 3.57 16.57 -9.97
CA MET A 412 2.62 16.18 -10.99
C MET A 412 1.39 15.46 -10.38
N SER A 413 0.53 14.87 -11.20
CA SER A 413 -0.81 15.46 -11.29
C SER A 413 -1.81 14.68 -12.15
N ALA A 414 -3.15 14.73 -11.95
CA ALA A 414 -4.14 14.54 -13.06
C ALA A 414 -5.57 15.18 -13.00
N PHE A 415 -6.56 14.78 -12.14
CA PHE A 415 -7.83 15.56 -11.74
C PHE A 415 -7.60 16.11 -10.37
N LEU A 416 -7.60 17.40 -9.77
CA LEU A 416 -7.00 18.30 -8.65
C LEU A 416 -7.59 18.46 -7.21
N GLY A 417 -7.00 19.25 -6.31
CA GLY A 417 -7.51 19.47 -4.95
C GLY A 417 -8.45 20.61 -4.47
N LYS A 418 -7.86 21.64 -3.86
CA LYS A 418 -8.34 22.91 -3.26
C LYS A 418 -8.85 22.72 -1.85
N ALA A 419 -8.11 21.96 -1.04
CA ALA A 419 -8.50 21.38 0.23
C ALA A 419 -7.63 21.83 1.45
N ILE A 420 -8.19 22.56 2.43
CA ILE A 420 -7.63 23.03 3.72
C ILE A 420 -8.14 22.01 4.71
N GLY A 421 -7.26 21.23 5.28
CA GLY A 421 -7.63 20.15 6.19
C GLY A 421 -6.38 19.60 6.80
N THR A 422 -6.38 19.29 8.09
CA THR A 422 -5.27 19.67 8.96
C THR A 422 -3.93 18.88 8.78
N VAL A 423 -2.97 19.24 7.92
CA VAL A 423 -1.81 18.37 7.52
C VAL A 423 -0.93 17.76 8.65
N LYS A 424 -0.55 16.47 8.57
CA LYS A 424 0.26 15.75 9.59
C LYS A 424 1.25 14.55 9.24
N ILE A 425 1.86 14.42 8.05
CA ILE A 425 2.72 13.30 7.52
C ILE A 425 2.26 11.82 7.47
N VAL A 426 1.20 11.47 6.70
CA VAL A 426 0.66 10.14 6.33
C VAL A 426 1.92 9.26 5.85
N ASN A 427 2.80 8.50 6.54
CA ASN A 427 4.02 7.81 6.04
C ASN A 427 4.15 6.26 5.73
N SER A 428 3.99 5.25 6.61
CA SER A 428 3.83 3.80 6.20
C SER A 428 2.91 2.91 7.09
N SER A 429 2.45 1.74 6.65
CA SER A 429 1.62 0.67 7.29
C SER A 429 0.70 0.84 8.55
N LYS A 430 1.15 0.52 9.78
CA LYS A 430 0.36 -0.44 10.59
C LYS A 430 -0.96 0.05 11.24
N ASP A 431 -1.33 1.32 11.10
CA ASP A 431 -2.57 1.88 11.62
C ASP A 431 -3.07 3.13 10.87
N MET A 432 -4.34 3.45 11.12
CA MET A 432 -5.14 4.52 10.54
C MET A 432 -6.18 5.03 11.57
N SER A 433 -5.82 5.00 12.85
CA SER A 433 -6.70 5.17 14.03
C SER A 433 -7.02 6.63 14.40
N LYS A 434 -6.46 7.53 13.63
CA LYS A 434 -5.93 8.75 14.22
C LYS A 434 -6.34 9.94 13.30
N VAL A 435 -7.38 9.77 12.44
CA VAL A 435 -8.05 10.53 11.32
C VAL A 435 -9.50 11.05 11.49
N LYS A 436 -9.73 12.37 11.44
CA LYS A 436 -11.10 12.91 11.42
C LYS A 436 -11.64 13.04 10.00
N HIS A 437 -12.91 13.43 9.87
CA HIS A 437 -13.47 13.69 8.55
C HIS A 437 -13.20 15.15 8.21
N GLY A 438 -12.16 15.41 7.39
CA GLY A 438 -11.75 16.78 7.01
C GLY A 438 -10.31 16.95 6.49
N ASP A 439 -9.72 15.96 5.79
CA ASP A 439 -8.30 15.62 6.02
C ASP A 439 -7.31 15.48 4.78
N VAL A 440 -6.28 16.34 4.56
CA VAL A 440 -5.21 16.40 3.49
C VAL A 440 -3.82 15.69 3.79
N ILE A 441 -3.25 14.63 3.13
CA ILE A 441 -2.43 13.52 3.80
C ILE A 441 -1.01 12.84 3.29
N VAL A 442 0.27 13.18 3.64
CA VAL A 442 1.63 12.85 2.98
C VAL A 442 2.59 11.65 3.39
N SER A 443 3.12 10.77 2.48
CA SER A 443 4.07 9.59 2.77
C SER A 443 5.29 9.48 1.86
N VAL A 444 6.49 9.12 2.33
CA VAL A 444 7.64 8.62 1.52
C VAL A 444 7.30 7.43 0.60
N GLN A 445 6.37 6.57 0.99
CA GLN A 445 5.48 5.84 0.07
C GLN A 445 4.16 5.50 0.72
N THR A 446 3.07 5.78 -0.01
CA THR A 446 1.68 5.46 0.32
C THR A 446 1.48 3.93 0.29
N ASN A 447 0.39 3.41 0.88
CA ASN A 447 0.18 1.97 1.13
C ASN A 447 -1.30 1.50 0.95
N PRO A 448 -1.60 0.24 0.60
CA PRO A 448 -2.93 -0.35 0.64
C PRO A 448 -3.38 -0.84 2.02
N ASP A 449 -2.58 -0.68 3.07
CA ASP A 449 -3.05 -0.67 4.45
C ASP A 449 -4.03 0.49 4.63
N LEU A 450 -3.63 1.69 4.16
CA LEU A 450 -4.16 3.04 4.44
C LEU A 450 -5.64 3.28 4.43
N LEU A 451 -6.37 2.32 3.94
CA LEU A 451 -7.61 2.48 3.27
C LEU A 451 -8.69 3.20 4.08
N PRO A 452 -8.87 3.02 5.40
CA PRO A 452 -9.86 3.78 6.16
C PRO A 452 -9.39 5.22 6.41
N ALA A 453 -8.08 5.49 6.40
CA ALA A 453 -7.50 6.82 6.53
C ALA A 453 -7.78 7.63 5.26
N MET A 454 -7.42 7.10 4.10
CA MET A 454 -7.65 7.73 2.77
C MET A 454 -9.09 8.17 2.54
N LYS A 455 -10.01 7.68 3.36
CA LYS A 455 -11.44 7.94 3.31
C LYS A 455 -11.94 8.90 4.35
N LYS A 456 -11.47 8.76 5.58
CA LYS A 456 -11.64 9.78 6.61
C LYS A 456 -11.09 11.14 6.11
N ALA A 457 -10.01 11.12 5.33
CA ALA A 457 -9.48 12.13 4.40
C ALA A 457 -10.35 13.20 3.70
N SER A 458 -9.67 14.10 2.99
CA SER A 458 -10.10 15.14 2.06
C SER A 458 -9.05 15.55 1.01
N ALA A 459 -7.77 15.13 1.00
CA ALA A 459 -6.81 15.60 -0.04
C ALA A 459 -5.40 14.99 -0.12
N PHE A 460 -4.67 15.24 -1.23
CA PHE A 460 -3.33 14.83 -1.68
C PHE A 460 -2.57 16.05 -2.36
N VAL A 461 -1.22 16.26 -2.26
CA VAL A 461 -0.39 17.48 -2.63
C VAL A 461 1.22 17.45 -2.65
N THR A 462 2.05 16.39 -2.90
CA THR A 462 3.56 16.40 -2.61
C THR A 462 4.68 15.89 -3.57
N ASP A 463 5.41 14.76 -3.31
CA ASP A 463 6.88 14.64 -2.99
C ASP A 463 7.81 13.49 -3.57
N ILE A 464 7.40 12.25 -3.92
CA ILE A 464 8.30 11.19 -4.54
C ILE A 464 7.48 10.28 -5.48
N GLY A 465 6.96 10.86 -6.53
CA GLY A 465 6.44 10.13 -7.66
C GLY A 465 6.32 11.01 -8.88
N GLY A 466 6.14 10.42 -10.06
CA GLY A 466 5.81 11.23 -11.24
C GLY A 466 4.35 11.70 -11.15
N ILE A 467 3.61 11.44 -12.21
CA ILE A 467 2.19 11.08 -12.07
C ILE A 467 2.14 9.62 -11.56
N THR A 468 3.07 9.30 -10.65
CA THR A 468 3.46 7.96 -10.22
C THR A 468 4.13 7.99 -8.86
N SER A 469 3.47 8.51 -7.83
CA SER A 469 3.80 8.28 -6.42
C SER A 469 2.98 7.11 -5.89
N HIS A 470 2.67 6.89 -4.62
CA HIS A 470 1.56 5.99 -4.28
C HIS A 470 0.28 6.73 -3.86
N ALA A 471 0.25 8.03 -3.88
CA ALA A 471 -0.98 8.76 -3.55
C ALA A 471 -2.04 8.76 -4.67
N ALA A 472 -1.91 7.89 -5.68
CA ALA A 472 -2.47 8.21 -6.99
C ALA A 472 -3.01 7.11 -8.03
N ILE A 473 -2.97 5.78 -7.86
CA ILE A 473 -3.68 4.45 -8.17
C ILE A 473 -4.19 3.19 -7.14
N VAL A 474 -4.58 2.90 -5.81
CA VAL A 474 -4.59 3.05 -4.21
C VAL A 474 -4.34 4.31 -3.26
N ALA A 475 -5.29 5.26 -3.08
CA ALA A 475 -5.20 6.68 -2.57
C ALA A 475 -6.26 7.70 -3.16
N ARG A 476 -6.02 8.51 -4.23
CA ARG A 476 -6.98 9.36 -5.05
C ARG A 476 -8.49 9.27 -4.75
N GLU A 477 -9.11 8.09 -4.95
CA GLU A 477 -10.38 7.87 -5.71
C GLU A 477 -11.54 8.62 -5.10
N LEU A 478 -11.40 8.90 -3.82
CA LEU A 478 -12.39 8.73 -2.79
C LEU A 478 -13.18 10.02 -2.70
N LYS A 479 -13.64 10.44 -3.87
CA LYS A 479 -13.07 11.55 -4.63
C LYS A 479 -12.28 12.55 -3.77
N LYS A 480 -10.92 12.53 -3.77
CA LYS A 480 -10.03 13.56 -3.14
C LYS A 480 -8.80 14.07 -4.04
N PRO A 481 -8.03 15.18 -3.72
CA PRO A 481 -6.99 16.15 -4.34
C PRO A 481 -5.46 16.21 -4.87
N CYS A 482 -4.53 15.22 -5.02
CA CYS A 482 -3.06 15.28 -5.47
C CYS A 482 -2.23 16.53 -5.82
N LYS A 483 -0.92 16.26 -5.62
CA LYS A 483 0.26 16.69 -6.36
C LYS A 483 1.38 15.67 -6.04
N GLU A 484 2.45 15.51 -6.82
CA GLU A 484 3.48 14.46 -6.58
C GLU A 484 4.85 14.76 -7.25
N LYS A 485 5.90 15.02 -6.46
CA LYS A 485 7.21 15.54 -6.92
C LYS A 485 8.06 14.41 -7.46
N LEU A 486 8.65 14.65 -8.62
CA LEU A 486 9.44 13.68 -9.33
C LEU A 486 10.82 13.56 -8.68
N GLN A 487 10.91 12.75 -7.63
CA GLN A 487 12.17 12.33 -7.05
C GLN A 487 12.52 10.94 -7.59
N LEU A 488 13.57 10.88 -8.40
CA LEU A 488 14.33 9.67 -8.66
C LEU A 488 14.72 9.11 -7.27
N SER A 489 14.08 8.03 -6.79
CA SER A 489 13.61 7.80 -5.38
C SER A 489 14.55 8.04 -4.16
N GLN A 490 14.16 7.78 -2.89
CA GLN A 490 15.08 7.37 -1.80
C GLN A 490 14.55 6.16 -1.00
N ARG A 491 15.44 5.22 -0.63
CA ARG A 491 15.15 3.90 -0.04
C ARG A 491 16.32 3.36 0.77
N GLN A 492 15.95 2.54 1.74
CA GLN A 492 16.82 1.64 2.49
C GLN A 492 16.42 0.19 2.16
N ARG A 493 17.19 -0.80 2.64
CA ARG A 493 16.96 -2.23 2.34
C ARG A 493 17.12 -2.53 0.85
N MET A 494 18.29 -2.18 0.32
CA MET A 494 18.67 -2.20 -1.08
C MET A 494 20.12 -2.73 -1.24
N SER A 495 20.37 -3.55 -2.26
CA SER A 495 21.69 -4.15 -2.54
C SER A 495 21.98 -4.20 -4.05
N PRO A 496 23.26 -4.19 -4.51
CA PRO A 496 23.64 -4.17 -5.94
C PRO A 496 23.06 -5.31 -6.77
N PHE A 497 22.87 -6.46 -6.15
CA PHE A 497 21.98 -7.48 -6.62
C PHE A 497 20.60 -7.25 -5.99
N PRO A 498 19.52 -7.20 -6.76
CA PRO A 498 19.45 -7.10 -8.20
C PRO A 498 19.10 -5.66 -8.57
N ASN A 499 20.08 -4.77 -8.37
CA ASN A 499 20.02 -3.33 -8.61
C ASN A 499 21.20 -2.70 -9.40
N TYR A 500 21.95 -3.41 -10.25
CA TYR A 500 22.83 -2.83 -11.30
C TYR A 500 22.50 -3.22 -12.76
N MET A 501 22.09 -4.48 -13.00
CA MET A 501 22.01 -5.22 -14.28
C MET A 501 21.00 -4.72 -15.32
N SER A 502 20.30 -3.62 -15.04
CA SER A 502 19.26 -3.08 -15.91
C SER A 502 19.28 -1.58 -16.03
N MET A 503 19.91 -0.92 -15.07
CA MET A 503 20.52 0.36 -15.35
C MET A 503 21.57 0.17 -16.45
N GLU A 504 22.21 -1.00 -16.47
CA GLU A 504 22.94 -1.55 -17.61
C GLU A 504 22.03 -1.74 -18.85
N CYS A 505 20.96 -2.55 -18.76
CA CYS A 505 20.19 -2.91 -19.95
C CYS A 505 19.30 -1.79 -20.55
N ILE A 506 18.99 -0.74 -19.79
CA ILE A 506 18.33 0.45 -20.35
C ILE A 506 19.30 1.38 -21.05
N CYS A 507 20.61 1.16 -20.87
CA CYS A 507 21.66 1.72 -21.72
C CYS A 507 22.02 0.84 -22.93
N LYS A 508 21.49 -0.39 -23.01
CA LYS A 508 21.80 -1.34 -24.09
C LYS A 508 20.53 -1.86 -24.77
N GLU A 509 20.02 -3.01 -24.35
CA GLU A 509 18.97 -3.76 -25.07
C GLU A 509 17.64 -2.98 -25.22
N MET A 510 17.44 -1.88 -24.48
CA MET A 510 16.25 -1.02 -24.64
C MET A 510 16.17 -0.35 -26.02
N LYS A 511 17.34 -0.08 -26.64
CA LYS A 511 17.42 0.48 -28.00
C LYS A 511 16.67 -0.42 -28.98
N ASP A 512 16.86 -1.74 -28.86
CA ASP A 512 16.35 -2.74 -29.81
C ASP A 512 14.82 -2.85 -29.81
N VAL A 513 14.14 -2.29 -28.80
CA VAL A 513 12.68 -2.42 -28.66
C VAL A 513 11.90 -1.11 -28.80
N VAL A 514 12.49 0.09 -28.58
CA VAL A 514 11.83 1.40 -28.94
C VAL A 514 12.60 2.27 -29.94
N GLY A 515 13.89 2.00 -30.16
CA GLY A 515 14.84 2.90 -30.85
C GLY A 515 15.66 3.79 -29.91
N TYR A 516 15.43 3.72 -28.59
CA TYR A 516 16.03 4.59 -27.58
C TYR A 516 16.64 3.78 -26.43
N ALA A 517 17.86 4.14 -26.05
CA ALA A 517 18.57 3.72 -24.84
C ALA A 517 19.17 4.95 -24.15
N TYR A 518 19.51 4.82 -22.86
CA TYR A 518 20.25 5.81 -22.07
C TYR A 518 21.75 5.74 -22.35
N LYS A 519 22.48 6.85 -22.15
CA LYS A 519 23.94 6.89 -22.33
C LYS A 519 24.71 6.27 -21.17
N GLU A 520 24.55 6.86 -19.98
CA GLU A 520 25.14 6.39 -18.72
C GLU A 520 24.18 6.65 -17.57
N ILE A 521 24.24 5.78 -16.55
CA ILE A 521 23.50 5.94 -15.31
C ILE A 521 24.36 5.50 -14.12
N THR A 522 24.53 6.38 -13.11
CA THR A 522 25.45 6.19 -11.97
C THR A 522 24.70 5.84 -10.71
N LEU A 523 25.06 4.77 -9.98
CA LEU A 523 24.45 4.44 -8.69
C LEU A 523 25.45 4.36 -7.56
N PHE A 524 24.96 4.50 -6.34
CA PHE A 524 25.74 4.20 -5.15
C PHE A 524 24.98 3.22 -4.26
N PHE A 525 25.69 2.47 -3.43
CA PHE A 525 25.15 1.82 -2.22
C PHE A 525 26.01 2.18 -1.02
N GLN A 526 25.39 2.39 0.13
CA GLN A 526 26.08 2.67 1.39
C GLN A 526 25.26 2.07 2.55
N ASN A 527 25.75 1.03 3.22
CA ASN A 527 25.07 0.37 4.34
C ASN A 527 23.59 0.03 4.03
N ASN A 528 23.36 -0.59 2.87
CA ASN A 528 22.07 -0.97 2.30
C ASN A 528 21.08 0.21 2.05
N ASN A 529 21.58 1.45 2.06
CA ASN A 529 21.04 2.61 1.34
C ASN A 529 21.64 2.67 -0.09
N PHE A 530 21.19 3.60 -0.93
CA PHE A 530 21.19 3.44 -2.39
C PHE A 530 21.03 4.80 -3.12
N TRP A 531 21.63 5.06 -4.30
CA TRP A 531 21.51 6.34 -5.06
C TRP A 531 21.49 6.27 -6.64
N VAL A 532 21.02 7.30 -7.39
CA VAL A 532 21.00 7.52 -8.87
C VAL A 532 21.72 8.80 -9.13
N PHE A 533 22.35 8.86 -10.31
CA PHE A 533 22.28 10.00 -11.20
C PHE A 533 21.94 9.53 -12.62
N MET A 534 20.92 10.15 -13.22
CA MET A 534 20.52 10.05 -14.63
C MET A 534 20.65 11.45 -15.19
N ASP A 535 21.24 11.61 -16.37
CA ASP A 535 21.22 12.93 -17.00
C ASP A 535 19.77 13.32 -17.37
N LYS A 536 19.45 14.59 -17.10
CA LYS A 536 18.13 15.17 -17.30
C LYS A 536 17.83 15.41 -18.78
N GLN A 537 18.83 15.75 -19.59
CA GLN A 537 18.64 15.92 -21.04
C GLN A 537 18.46 14.56 -21.72
N ASP A 538 19.21 13.55 -21.31
CA ASP A 538 19.11 12.19 -21.83
C ASP A 538 17.78 11.52 -21.46
N HIS A 539 17.29 11.71 -20.22
CA HIS A 539 15.96 11.29 -19.81
C HIS A 539 14.83 12.01 -20.58
N ARG A 540 15.01 13.30 -20.90
CA ARG A 540 14.10 14.04 -21.77
C ARG A 540 14.09 13.46 -23.19
N ARG A 541 15.26 13.31 -23.80
CA ARG A 541 15.46 12.74 -25.15
C ARG A 541 14.77 11.38 -25.31
N VAL A 542 14.93 10.49 -24.33
CA VAL A 542 14.29 9.17 -24.32
C VAL A 542 12.77 9.30 -24.12
N GLY A 543 12.31 10.13 -23.17
CA GLY A 543 10.88 10.27 -22.84
C GLY A 543 10.04 10.88 -23.95
N GLU A 544 10.49 12.02 -24.49
CA GLU A 544 9.83 12.75 -25.57
C GLU A 544 9.94 12.00 -26.90
N GLY A 545 11.08 11.34 -27.17
CA GLY A 545 11.25 10.48 -28.35
C GLY A 545 10.29 9.28 -28.38
N VAL A 546 10.06 8.64 -27.23
CA VAL A 546 9.08 7.55 -27.08
C VAL A 546 7.64 8.08 -27.19
N LEU A 547 7.35 9.28 -26.68
CA LEU A 547 6.04 9.92 -26.87
C LEU A 547 5.76 10.25 -28.34
N ASN A 548 6.72 10.81 -29.05
CA ASN A 548 6.56 11.19 -30.45
C ASN A 548 6.36 9.96 -31.34
N ARG A 549 7.06 8.85 -31.04
CA ARG A 549 6.79 7.56 -31.68
C ARG A 549 5.38 7.04 -31.37
N LEU A 550 4.94 7.13 -30.12
CA LEU A 550 3.58 6.76 -29.70
C LEU A 550 2.48 7.57 -30.43
N LYS A 551 2.68 8.87 -30.66
CA LYS A 551 1.71 9.69 -31.41
C LYS A 551 1.53 9.19 -32.85
N LYS A 552 2.58 8.66 -33.48
CA LYS A 552 2.54 8.04 -34.82
C LYS A 552 2.04 6.59 -34.80
N GLU A 553 2.35 5.84 -33.75
CA GLU A 553 1.93 4.44 -33.57
C GLU A 553 1.13 4.25 -32.25
N PRO A 554 -0.16 4.65 -32.16
CA PRO A 554 -0.93 4.53 -30.91
C PRO A 554 -1.00 3.10 -30.35
N ASP A 555 -1.06 2.10 -31.22
CA ASP A 555 -1.13 0.67 -30.86
C ASP A 555 0.24 0.03 -30.55
N LEU A 556 1.34 0.78 -30.64
CA LEU A 556 2.71 0.31 -30.36
C LEU A 556 2.83 -0.34 -28.98
N PHE A 557 2.13 0.20 -27.99
CA PHE A 557 2.14 -0.35 -26.65
C PHE A 557 1.29 -1.62 -26.48
N ILE A 558 0.33 -1.87 -27.38
CA ILE A 558 -0.39 -3.16 -27.50
C ILE A 558 0.50 -4.22 -28.17
N LYS A 559 1.43 -3.85 -29.07
CA LYS A 559 2.49 -4.77 -29.55
C LYS A 559 3.43 -5.14 -28.40
N TYR A 560 3.83 -4.13 -27.65
CA TYR A 560 4.74 -4.26 -26.52
C TYR A 560 4.16 -5.04 -25.33
N ALA A 561 2.85 -4.97 -25.11
CA ALA A 561 2.06 -5.84 -24.24
C ALA A 561 2.24 -7.34 -24.51
N LYS A 562 2.31 -7.71 -25.78
CA LYS A 562 2.28 -9.10 -26.24
C LYS A 562 3.65 -9.77 -26.03
N LEU A 563 4.73 -9.09 -26.44
CA LEU A 563 6.12 -9.51 -26.22
C LEU A 563 6.36 -9.89 -24.75
N LEU A 564 6.03 -8.94 -23.89
CA LEU A 564 5.95 -9.07 -22.46
C LEU A 564 5.15 -10.29 -21.96
N LYS A 565 3.94 -10.51 -22.46
CA LYS A 565 3.08 -11.64 -22.07
C LYS A 565 3.59 -12.99 -22.62
N GLY A 566 4.52 -12.95 -23.58
CA GLY A 566 5.28 -14.10 -24.08
C GLY A 566 6.50 -14.39 -23.19
N TYR A 567 7.40 -13.41 -23.05
CA TYR A 567 8.49 -13.42 -22.07
C TYR A 567 7.97 -13.81 -20.68
N SER A 568 6.72 -13.42 -20.34
CA SER A 568 6.03 -13.85 -19.12
C SER A 568 6.02 -15.33 -18.93
N LYS A 569 5.49 -16.08 -19.89
CA LYS A 569 5.26 -17.52 -19.71
C LYS A 569 6.58 -18.29 -19.82
N SER A 570 7.51 -17.85 -20.68
CA SER A 570 8.93 -18.27 -20.62
C SER A 570 9.42 -18.15 -19.19
N PHE A 571 9.02 -17.04 -18.57
CA PHE A 571 9.52 -16.76 -17.27
C PHE A 571 9.06 -17.74 -16.22
N ASN A 572 7.74 -17.84 -16.12
CA ASN A 572 7.02 -18.73 -15.24
C ASN A 572 7.46 -20.21 -15.40
N LYS A 573 8.26 -20.57 -16.44
CA LYS A 573 8.65 -21.94 -16.81
C LYS A 573 10.07 -22.41 -16.44
N TYR A 574 11.18 -21.85 -16.95
CA TYR A 574 12.55 -22.38 -16.61
C TYR A 574 12.75 -22.37 -15.12
N ILE A 575 12.15 -21.36 -14.49
CA ILE A 575 12.07 -21.29 -13.05
C ILE A 575 11.41 -22.57 -12.59
N ASN A 576 10.17 -22.88 -12.99
CA ASN A 576 9.29 -23.89 -12.41
C ASN A 576 9.77 -25.36 -12.59
N THR A 577 11.05 -25.55 -12.86
CA THR A 577 11.97 -26.68 -12.63
C THR A 577 12.61 -26.79 -11.21
N TYR A 578 13.45 -25.84 -10.75
CA TYR A 578 14.43 -26.01 -9.63
C TYR A 578 13.98 -25.76 -8.16
N ASN A 579 13.04 -26.47 -7.50
CA ASN A 579 12.46 -25.99 -6.22
C ASN A 579 13.16 -26.47 -4.96
N LYS A 580 13.15 -27.79 -4.83
CA LYS A 580 13.08 -28.42 -3.52
C LYS A 580 14.42 -28.21 -2.82
N LYS A 581 14.45 -27.98 -1.51
CA LYS A 581 15.71 -27.78 -0.77
C LYS A 581 16.66 -28.97 -1.03
N SER A 582 16.07 -30.17 -1.14
CA SER A 582 16.67 -31.45 -1.55
C SER A 582 17.12 -31.58 -3.01
N ILE A 583 16.83 -30.61 -3.90
CA ILE A 583 17.37 -30.58 -5.27
C ILE A 583 18.63 -29.71 -5.31
N LEU A 584 18.67 -28.59 -4.57
CA LEU A 584 19.69 -27.56 -4.76
C LEU A 584 21.05 -27.96 -4.20
N SER A 585 21.07 -28.62 -3.05
CA SER A 585 22.28 -29.21 -2.47
C SER A 585 22.88 -30.30 -3.37
N LYS A 586 22.10 -30.87 -4.29
CA LYS A 586 22.54 -31.86 -5.29
C LYS A 586 22.96 -31.24 -6.65
N LEU A 587 22.97 -29.91 -6.79
CA LEU A 587 23.47 -29.25 -8.01
C LEU A 587 24.97 -28.98 -7.91
N SER A 588 25.70 -29.10 -9.03
CA SER A 588 27.10 -28.66 -9.12
C SER A 588 27.21 -27.13 -9.18
N ASP A 589 28.39 -26.60 -8.83
CA ASP A 589 28.63 -25.15 -8.81
C ASP A 589 28.49 -24.50 -10.19
N SER A 590 28.91 -25.20 -11.25
CA SER A 590 28.64 -24.80 -12.64
C SER A 590 27.14 -24.68 -12.92
N LYS A 591 26.32 -25.59 -12.38
CA LYS A 591 24.86 -25.51 -12.52
C LYS A 591 24.25 -24.36 -11.70
N LEU A 592 24.78 -24.05 -10.51
CA LEU A 592 24.37 -22.87 -9.73
C LEU A 592 24.76 -21.56 -10.44
N ALA A 593 25.94 -21.48 -11.05
CA ALA A 593 26.36 -20.33 -11.86
C ALA A 593 25.49 -20.18 -13.12
N SER A 594 25.17 -21.25 -13.82
CA SER A 594 24.23 -21.20 -14.97
C SER A 594 22.77 -21.00 -14.59
N LEU A 595 22.38 -21.27 -13.33
CA LEU A 595 21.15 -20.72 -12.75
C LEU A 595 21.24 -19.19 -12.64
N HIS A 596 22.40 -18.65 -12.25
CA HIS A 596 22.70 -17.22 -12.17
C HIS A 596 22.82 -16.50 -13.55
N GLU A 597 23.17 -17.21 -14.61
CA GLU A 597 23.25 -16.66 -15.98
C GLU A 597 21.93 -16.77 -16.75
N GLY A 598 21.21 -17.90 -16.59
CA GLY A 598 19.87 -18.04 -17.15
C GLY A 598 18.83 -17.21 -16.38
N TYR A 599 19.13 -16.86 -15.13
CA TYR A 599 18.84 -15.58 -14.52
C TYR A 599 19.36 -14.46 -15.47
N GLU A 600 20.61 -14.03 -15.38
CA GLU A 600 21.16 -12.80 -16.01
C GLU A 600 20.54 -12.30 -17.31
N LYS A 601 20.60 -13.12 -18.37
CA LYS A 601 20.29 -12.75 -19.76
C LYS A 601 18.97 -12.02 -19.92
N ARG A 602 18.07 -12.20 -18.96
CA ARG A 602 16.67 -11.97 -19.19
C ARG A 602 16.16 -10.72 -18.44
N TYR A 603 16.83 -10.17 -17.38
CA TYR A 603 16.51 -8.86 -16.74
C TYR A 603 16.54 -7.85 -17.85
N LYS A 604 17.63 -8.01 -18.57
CA LYS A 604 17.96 -7.29 -19.75
C LYS A 604 16.77 -7.31 -20.68
N GLN A 605 16.20 -8.46 -21.06
CA GLN A 605 14.96 -8.56 -21.87
C GLN A 605 13.74 -7.73 -21.40
N ILE A 606 13.60 -7.31 -20.13
CA ILE A 606 12.43 -6.54 -19.66
C ILE A 606 12.68 -5.31 -18.80
N TYR A 607 13.88 -4.92 -18.40
CA TYR A 607 14.09 -3.47 -18.28
C TYR A 607 14.31 -2.86 -19.64
N SER A 608 14.96 -3.58 -20.55
CA SER A 608 14.92 -3.25 -21.97
C SER A 608 13.53 -3.35 -22.57
N THR A 609 12.59 -4.04 -21.90
CA THR A 609 11.20 -3.91 -22.28
C THR A 609 10.35 -3.03 -21.34
N TYR A 610 10.77 -2.63 -20.15
CA TYR A 610 10.04 -1.68 -19.32
C TYR A 610 10.24 -0.25 -19.73
N PHE A 611 11.49 0.18 -19.65
CA PHE A 611 11.77 1.49 -19.07
C PHE A 611 11.19 2.71 -19.80
N PRO A 612 10.85 2.65 -21.11
CA PRO A 612 10.21 3.75 -21.81
C PRO A 612 8.92 4.31 -21.22
N VAL A 613 8.25 3.70 -20.24
CA VAL A 613 7.08 4.37 -19.61
C VAL A 613 7.45 5.23 -18.45
N LEU A 614 8.36 4.81 -17.56
CA LEU A 614 8.96 5.76 -16.61
C LEU A 614 9.57 6.94 -17.38
N ALA A 615 10.11 6.67 -18.57
CA ALA A 615 10.60 7.71 -19.46
C ALA A 615 9.48 8.61 -20.02
N MET A 616 8.33 8.07 -20.45
CA MET A 616 7.34 8.78 -21.26
C MET A 616 6.07 9.26 -20.51
N GLU A 617 5.71 8.64 -19.38
CA GLU A 617 4.44 8.87 -18.68
C GLU A 617 4.14 10.33 -18.34
N ASN A 618 5.19 11.08 -17.98
CA ASN A 618 5.12 12.47 -17.55
C ASN A 618 4.69 13.34 -18.73
N TYR A 619 5.32 13.08 -19.88
CA TYR A 619 5.14 13.82 -21.12
C TYR A 619 3.80 13.49 -21.78
N LEU A 620 3.39 12.21 -21.76
CA LEU A 620 2.06 11.79 -22.23
C LEU A 620 0.94 12.33 -21.34
N PHE A 621 1.18 12.43 -20.03
CA PHE A 621 0.23 13.07 -19.13
C PHE A 621 0.01 14.55 -19.45
N GLU A 622 1.06 15.37 -19.40
CA GLU A 622 0.90 16.82 -19.60
C GLU A 622 0.34 17.13 -21.00
N TYR A 623 0.67 16.31 -22.02
CA TYR A 623 0.03 16.37 -23.35
C TYR A 623 -1.50 16.18 -23.28
N LEU A 624 -1.98 15.08 -22.70
CA LEU A 624 -3.42 14.79 -22.61
C LEU A 624 -4.15 15.73 -21.66
N ARG A 625 -3.45 16.21 -20.62
CA ARG A 625 -3.93 17.23 -19.69
C ARG A 625 -4.26 18.52 -20.41
N ASN A 626 -3.29 19.05 -21.16
CA ASN A 626 -3.43 20.30 -21.89
C ASN A 626 -4.52 20.19 -22.96
N TYR A 627 -4.61 19.08 -23.70
CA TYR A 627 -5.67 18.82 -24.67
C TYR A 627 -7.08 19.04 -24.09
N ILE A 628 -7.36 18.46 -22.91
CA ILE A 628 -8.69 18.57 -22.31
C ILE A 628 -8.94 19.96 -21.69
N PHE A 629 -7.88 20.63 -21.21
CA PHE A 629 -8.01 21.98 -20.65
C PHE A 629 -8.30 23.01 -21.74
N ASN A 630 -7.74 22.82 -22.93
CA ASN A 630 -8.02 23.66 -24.09
C ASN A 630 -9.45 23.43 -24.61
N LYS A 631 -9.94 22.19 -24.64
CA LYS A 631 -11.34 21.86 -25.00
C LYS A 631 -12.39 22.32 -23.99
N VAL A 632 -12.00 22.77 -22.78
CA VAL A 632 -12.94 23.04 -21.69
C VAL A 632 -12.47 24.20 -20.80
N SER A 633 -12.86 25.42 -21.17
CA SER A 633 -12.49 26.69 -20.53
C SER A 633 -12.69 26.73 -19.00
N ASP A 634 -13.82 26.19 -18.53
CA ASP A 634 -14.08 25.91 -17.13
C ASP A 634 -13.20 24.73 -16.69
N LYS A 635 -11.93 24.98 -16.33
CA LYS A 635 -10.92 23.91 -16.12
C LYS A 635 -11.25 23.00 -14.93
N GLN A 636 -12.12 23.48 -14.04
CA GLN A 636 -13.10 22.74 -13.24
C GLN A 636 -13.61 21.50 -13.96
N LYS A 637 -14.44 21.74 -14.96
CA LYS A 637 -15.04 20.78 -15.86
C LYS A 637 -13.97 20.09 -16.71
N ALA A 638 -12.91 20.76 -17.15
CA ALA A 638 -11.84 20.14 -17.96
C ALA A 638 -11.20 18.96 -17.25
N GLY A 639 -10.70 19.22 -16.06
CA GLY A 639 -10.29 18.18 -15.16
C GLY A 639 -11.39 17.11 -15.02
N LYS A 640 -12.67 17.52 -14.91
CA LYS A 640 -13.86 16.66 -14.74
C LYS A 640 -14.25 15.89 -15.98
N TYR A 641 -13.40 15.93 -16.99
CA TYR A 641 -13.37 14.96 -18.07
C TYR A 641 -12.01 14.29 -18.17
N LEU A 642 -10.89 15.03 -18.20
CA LEU A 642 -9.51 14.52 -18.39
C LEU A 642 -9.24 13.26 -17.60
N ASN A 643 -9.77 13.21 -16.39
CA ASN A 643 -9.31 12.27 -15.39
C ASN A 643 -10.26 11.13 -15.22
N VAL A 644 -11.51 11.53 -15.28
CA VAL A 644 -12.57 10.69 -15.76
C VAL A 644 -12.10 9.89 -17.01
N LEU A 645 -11.16 10.43 -17.84
CA LEU A 645 -10.42 9.81 -18.95
C LEU A 645 -8.96 9.33 -18.69
N ILE A 646 -8.37 9.30 -17.47
CA ILE A 646 -7.06 8.62 -17.18
C ILE A 646 -6.92 7.59 -15.96
N THR A 647 -7.85 6.65 -15.62
CA THR A 647 -7.58 5.49 -14.65
C THR A 647 -8.14 4.08 -14.97
N GLU A 648 -7.79 2.98 -14.25
CA GLU A 648 -8.41 1.64 -14.28
C GLU A 648 -8.55 0.75 -13.05
N TYR A 649 -9.79 0.28 -12.78
CA TYR A 649 -10.06 -0.52 -11.60
C TYR A 649 -9.27 -1.82 -11.57
N SER A 650 -9.08 -2.52 -12.68
CA SER A 650 -8.33 -3.78 -12.65
C SER A 650 -7.32 -3.98 -13.77
N ALA A 651 -6.05 -3.65 -13.50
CA ALA A 651 -4.86 -4.45 -13.86
C ALA A 651 -3.97 -4.85 -12.70
N MET A 652 -3.71 -3.85 -11.85
CA MET A 652 -3.38 -4.05 -10.45
C MET A 652 -4.35 -4.86 -9.38
N VAL A 653 -3.09 -5.36 -8.75
CA VAL A 653 -2.51 -6.35 -7.66
C VAL A 653 -2.47 -6.10 -6.11
N ASN A 654 -3.36 -5.38 -5.48
CA ASN A 654 -4.20 -6.00 -4.47
C ASN A 654 -4.81 -7.33 -5.06
N ARG A 655 -6.13 -7.61 -5.10
CA ARG A 655 -6.94 -7.84 -6.35
C ARG A 655 -6.35 -9.06 -7.51
N LYS A 656 -6.81 -10.11 -8.39
CA LYS A 656 -7.96 -11.20 -8.80
C LYS A 656 -8.07 -12.64 -8.20
N GLU A 657 -8.61 -13.25 -7.11
CA GLU A 657 -9.48 -13.15 -5.92
C GLU A 657 -10.75 -12.36 -6.07
N LEU A 658 -11.20 -11.85 -4.91
CA LEU A 658 -11.86 -10.59 -4.55
C LEU A 658 -13.15 -10.29 -5.34
N VAL A 659 -13.54 -11.21 -6.19
CA VAL A 659 -14.81 -11.62 -6.78
C VAL A 659 -14.83 -13.14 -6.94
N ALA A 660 -13.74 -13.80 -6.58
CA ALA A 660 -13.61 -15.23 -6.72
C ALA A 660 -14.23 -15.99 -5.53
N ALA A 661 -14.61 -15.31 -4.42
CA ALA A 661 -14.89 -15.80 -3.06
C ALA A 661 -14.91 -14.69 -1.93
N LEU A 662 -15.83 -13.75 -1.95
CA LEU A 662 -17.12 -13.81 -1.27
C LEU A 662 -18.19 -14.49 -2.13
N LYS A 663 -17.86 -14.77 -3.39
CA LYS A 663 -18.51 -15.62 -4.39
C LYS A 663 -18.82 -17.03 -3.95
N LEU A 664 -18.06 -17.50 -2.98
CA LEU A 664 -17.74 -18.89 -2.83
C LEU A 664 -17.61 -19.12 -1.29
N LEU A 665 -17.54 -18.11 -0.39
CA LEU A 665 -18.12 -18.10 0.98
C LEU A 665 -19.56 -17.62 0.85
N VAL A 666 -20.04 -17.23 -0.32
CA VAL A 666 -21.43 -17.55 -0.68
C VAL A 666 -21.64 -19.06 -0.73
N ILE A 667 -20.70 -19.83 -1.26
CA ILE A 667 -20.80 -21.31 -1.28
C ILE A 667 -20.57 -21.86 0.13
N ILE A 668 -19.62 -21.35 0.90
CA ILE A 668 -19.33 -21.88 2.22
C ILE A 668 -20.27 -21.30 3.27
N SER A 669 -20.77 -20.04 3.18
CA SER A 669 -21.70 -19.41 4.17
C SER A 669 -22.95 -20.23 4.43
N LYS A 670 -23.29 -21.08 3.46
CA LYS A 670 -24.40 -22.03 3.50
C LYS A 670 -24.29 -23.07 4.61
N LYS A 671 -23.18 -23.82 4.75
CA LYS A 671 -23.17 -24.95 5.71
C LYS A 671 -22.91 -24.44 7.13
N ASP A 672 -23.76 -24.76 8.11
CA ASP A 672 -23.59 -24.16 9.44
C ASP A 672 -22.49 -24.82 10.27
N LYS A 673 -22.22 -26.11 10.02
CA LYS A 673 -20.92 -26.68 10.41
C LYS A 673 -19.80 -25.91 9.76
N TRP A 674 -19.89 -25.46 8.51
CA TRP A 674 -18.87 -24.62 7.88
C TRP A 674 -18.73 -23.22 8.50
N VAL A 675 -19.64 -22.85 9.42
CA VAL A 675 -19.84 -21.52 10.08
C VAL A 675 -19.30 -21.51 11.50
N LYS A 676 -19.14 -22.70 12.08
CA LYS A 676 -19.03 -22.95 13.52
C LYS A 676 -17.60 -22.95 14.07
N LEU A 677 -16.59 -22.86 13.22
CA LEU A 677 -15.21 -23.28 13.49
C LEU A 677 -14.07 -22.51 12.78
N ILE A 678 -14.33 -21.29 12.30
CA ILE A 678 -13.31 -20.40 11.67
C ILE A 678 -13.00 -19.19 12.47
N LYS A 679 -14.10 -18.64 12.96
CA LYS A 679 -14.04 -17.62 13.93
C LYS A 679 -13.92 -18.16 15.35
N SER A 680 -13.91 -19.50 15.50
CA SER A 680 -13.60 -20.23 16.73
C SER A 680 -12.29 -19.71 17.22
N ASN A 681 -11.37 -19.75 16.28
CA ASN A 681 -9.99 -19.63 16.51
C ASN A 681 -9.33 -20.85 17.11
N ASN A 682 -9.68 -21.97 16.48
CA ASN A 682 -8.81 -23.12 16.33
C ASN A 682 -8.44 -23.39 14.86
N LEU A 683 -7.16 -23.30 14.50
CA LEU A 683 -6.67 -23.76 13.20
C LEU A 683 -6.41 -25.29 13.21
N GLU A 684 -6.40 -26.06 14.28
CA GLU A 684 -6.10 -27.50 14.21
C GLU A 684 -7.08 -28.38 13.46
N GLY A 685 -8.37 -28.09 13.54
CA GLY A 685 -9.32 -28.69 12.58
C GLY A 685 -9.15 -28.10 11.20
N ILE A 686 -8.30 -27.07 11.07
CA ILE A 686 -7.67 -26.49 9.87
C ILE A 686 -6.32 -27.21 9.58
N LYS A 687 -6.05 -28.30 10.32
CA LYS A 687 -5.16 -29.40 9.98
C LYS A 687 -5.65 -30.82 10.31
N LYS A 688 -6.99 -31.11 10.40
CA LYS A 688 -7.61 -32.47 10.35
C LYS A 688 -8.98 -32.72 9.53
N ASP A 689 -9.65 -31.78 8.79
CA ASP A 689 -10.79 -31.93 7.79
C ASP A 689 -10.47 -32.66 6.45
N LYS A 690 -11.39 -32.70 5.45
CA LYS A 690 -11.12 -32.99 4.03
C LYS A 690 -11.47 -31.90 2.98
N GLU A 691 -12.75 -31.61 2.73
CA GLU A 691 -13.21 -30.78 1.60
C GLU A 691 -12.57 -29.39 1.57
N LEU A 692 -12.25 -28.87 2.75
CA LEU A 692 -12.29 -27.44 2.91
C LEU A 692 -11.00 -26.88 3.50
N TYR A 693 -10.04 -27.71 3.87
CA TYR A 693 -8.68 -27.49 3.34
C TYR A 693 -8.69 -27.43 1.81
N LYS A 694 -9.33 -28.40 1.12
CA LYS A 694 -9.11 -28.60 -0.34
C LYS A 694 -9.38 -27.36 -1.16
N LEU A 695 -10.49 -26.70 -0.88
CA LEU A 695 -10.87 -25.47 -1.53
C LEU A 695 -9.97 -24.28 -1.17
N ILE A 696 -9.10 -24.42 -0.17
CA ILE A 696 -8.13 -23.39 0.21
C ILE A 696 -6.91 -23.43 -0.66
N LYS A 697 -6.20 -24.56 -0.91
CA LYS A 697 -5.38 -24.67 -2.15
C LYS A 697 -6.09 -25.37 -3.29
N ALA A 698 -7.31 -24.91 -3.56
CA ALA A 698 -7.48 -23.90 -4.59
C ALA A 698 -6.65 -22.61 -4.37
N HIS A 699 -7.22 -21.54 -3.83
CA HIS A 699 -6.59 -20.23 -3.61
C HIS A 699 -5.50 -20.16 -2.51
N GLU A 700 -4.65 -21.17 -2.33
CA GLU A 700 -3.37 -21.06 -1.61
C GLU A 700 -2.09 -21.68 -2.24
N LYS A 701 -1.93 -21.81 -3.58
CA LYS A 701 -0.58 -21.72 -4.24
C LYS A 701 0.04 -20.27 -4.77
N ASN A 702 -0.59 -19.29 -5.54
CA ASN A 702 -0.30 -18.13 -6.51
C ASN A 702 -0.31 -16.65 -5.96
N TYR A 703 -0.71 -16.25 -4.74
CA TYR A 703 -0.75 -14.85 -4.27
C TYR A 703 -0.44 -14.74 -2.78
N PHE A 704 0.27 -15.73 -2.25
CA PHE A 704 1.06 -15.49 -1.05
C PHE A 704 2.36 -14.91 -1.53
N TRP A 705 2.21 -13.76 -2.18
CA TRP A 705 3.36 -13.01 -2.56
C TRP A 705 3.35 -11.55 -2.31
N LEU A 706 2.30 -10.86 -1.87
CA LEU A 706 2.31 -9.42 -2.07
C LEU A 706 3.31 -8.57 -1.26
N THR A 707 4.32 -9.16 -0.57
CA THR A 707 5.19 -8.43 0.36
C THR A 707 6.71 -8.51 0.35
N ARG A 708 7.40 -7.95 -0.65
CA ARG A 708 8.78 -7.42 -0.46
C ARG A 708 9.16 -6.49 -1.63
N ASP A 709 10.01 -5.51 -1.36
CA ASP A 709 11.08 -5.00 -2.22
C ASP A 709 12.41 -5.64 -1.90
N TYR A 710 13.39 -5.64 -2.80
CA TYR A 710 14.81 -5.89 -2.51
C TYR A 710 15.22 -6.51 -1.14
N GLU A 711 15.28 -5.77 -0.02
CA GLU A 711 15.57 -6.34 1.32
C GLU A 711 14.41 -6.50 2.31
N ASP A 712 13.19 -6.53 1.80
CA ASP A 712 11.97 -6.33 2.54
C ASP A 712 11.44 -7.59 3.20
N PRO A 713 11.53 -7.64 4.52
CA PRO A 713 11.56 -8.95 5.11
C PRO A 713 10.06 -9.50 5.24
N VAL A 714 9.69 -10.71 5.70
CA VAL A 714 8.36 -11.17 6.13
C VAL A 714 8.16 -11.07 7.66
N LEU A 715 7.14 -10.41 8.19
CA LEU A 715 5.77 -10.54 7.70
C LEU A 715 5.36 -12.02 7.83
N THR A 716 4.15 -12.41 7.44
CA THR A 716 3.64 -13.64 8.02
C THR A 716 2.46 -14.39 7.33
N PHE A 717 2.35 -15.67 7.64
CA PHE A 717 1.17 -16.53 7.57
C PHE A 717 0.65 -16.73 8.99
N GLU A 718 0.13 -15.67 9.52
CA GLU A 718 -0.85 -15.67 10.58
C GLU A 718 -2.15 -15.19 9.95
N ASP A 719 -2.17 -14.84 8.67
CA ASP A 719 -2.66 -13.57 8.17
C ASP A 719 -3.83 -13.58 7.15
N PHE A 720 -4.00 -14.60 6.32
CA PHE A 720 -5.02 -14.75 5.23
C PHE A 720 -6.33 -14.89 5.92
N ILE A 721 -6.37 -15.76 6.90
CA ILE A 721 -7.61 -16.03 7.59
C ILE A 721 -7.90 -14.91 8.63
N LEU A 722 -6.86 -14.07 8.91
CA LEU A 722 -6.66 -12.73 9.55
C LEU A 722 -6.91 -11.67 8.44
N ARG A 723 -7.37 -12.06 7.26
CA ARG A 723 -8.05 -11.18 6.31
C ARG A 723 -9.23 -11.82 5.59
N PHE A 724 -9.81 -12.79 6.28
CA PHE A 724 -11.11 -13.39 6.11
C PHE A 724 -12.26 -13.37 7.25
N LYS A 725 -12.02 -13.30 8.59
CA LYS A 725 -12.87 -13.13 9.86
C LYS A 725 -13.79 -11.89 10.14
N LYS A 726 -13.33 -10.63 10.22
CA LYS A 726 -14.03 -9.43 9.65
C LYS A 726 -14.33 -9.50 8.16
N HIS A 727 -14.41 -10.69 7.60
CA HIS A 727 -15.45 -10.90 6.64
C HIS A 727 -16.67 -11.68 7.16
N LEU A 728 -17.07 -11.72 8.47
CA LEU A 728 -18.44 -12.19 8.92
C LEU A 728 -19.67 -11.48 9.84
N THR A 729 -20.33 -10.24 10.13
CA THR A 729 -20.67 -8.68 9.89
C THR A 729 -21.78 -8.38 8.93
N GLY A 730 -21.48 -8.34 7.60
CA GLY A 730 -21.94 -8.55 6.18
C GLY A 730 -22.27 -9.84 5.36
N ASN A 731 -23.54 -10.01 4.98
CA ASN A 731 -24.17 -11.10 4.25
C ASN A 731 -23.47 -11.37 2.89
N PRO A 732 -22.77 -12.52 2.76
CA PRO A 732 -21.96 -13.04 1.66
C PRO A 732 -22.18 -12.66 0.21
N ASN A 733 -23.38 -12.22 -0.18
CA ASN A 733 -23.68 -12.09 -1.59
C ASN A 733 -23.61 -10.65 -2.14
N ASN A 734 -23.74 -9.61 -1.30
CA ASN A 734 -23.80 -8.23 -1.81
C ASN A 734 -22.61 -7.28 -1.64
N LYS A 735 -21.57 -7.38 -0.79
CA LYS A 735 -20.26 -6.73 -1.13
C LYS A 735 -19.94 -7.14 -2.54
N LEU A 736 -20.16 -8.42 -2.92
CA LEU A 736 -20.29 -8.72 -4.34
C LEU A 736 -21.26 -7.79 -5.08
N SER A 737 -22.57 -7.98 -5.06
CA SER A 737 -23.52 -7.12 -5.81
C SER A 737 -23.31 -5.61 -5.74
N LYS A 738 -22.69 -5.07 -4.70
CA LYS A 738 -22.32 -3.67 -4.52
C LYS A 738 -21.40 -3.26 -5.60
N LEU A 739 -20.41 -4.11 -5.70
CA LEU A 739 -19.33 -4.01 -6.56
C LEU A 739 -19.69 -4.97 -7.78
N ILE A 740 -21.05 -5.11 -8.09
CA ILE A 740 -21.78 -5.47 -9.36
C ILE A 740 -22.98 -4.45 -9.83
N ASN A 741 -22.98 -3.67 -10.96
CA ASN A 741 -23.39 -2.22 -11.26
C ASN A 741 -22.47 -0.87 -11.10
N GLU A 742 -21.12 -0.79 -11.30
CA GLU A 742 -20.15 0.40 -11.33
C GLU A 742 -18.90 0.11 -12.20
N GLU A 743 -18.17 -1.01 -12.06
CA GLU A 743 -17.10 -1.44 -13.01
C GLU A 743 -17.70 -1.84 -14.37
N LYS A 744 -19.04 -1.78 -14.48
CA LYS A 744 -19.82 -1.78 -15.73
C LYS A 744 -20.09 -0.36 -16.26
N LYS A 745 -19.55 0.65 -15.60
CA LYS A 745 -20.40 1.81 -15.29
C LYS A 745 -19.66 3.09 -14.87
N LEU A 746 -18.39 3.22 -15.21
CA LEU A 746 -18.00 4.16 -16.26
C LEU A 746 -17.81 3.50 -17.64
N ASP A 747 -18.27 2.28 -17.85
CA ASP A 747 -18.21 1.71 -19.19
C ASP A 747 -19.07 2.51 -20.20
N SER A 748 -19.98 3.40 -19.76
CA SER A 748 -21.12 3.94 -20.52
C SER A 748 -21.23 5.47 -20.64
N ASP A 749 -20.80 6.28 -19.67
CA ASP A 749 -20.30 7.64 -19.98
C ASP A 749 -18.86 7.65 -20.49
N GLN A 750 -18.27 6.50 -20.85
CA GLN A 750 -16.97 6.45 -21.53
C GLN A 750 -16.89 7.31 -22.81
N LYS A 751 -17.22 6.78 -23.98
CA LYS A 751 -18.63 6.75 -24.40
C LYS A 751 -19.26 8.14 -24.18
N ARG A 752 -20.16 8.42 -23.23
CA ARG A 752 -20.75 9.79 -23.10
C ARG A 752 -19.77 10.95 -22.78
N ILE A 753 -18.53 10.81 -22.29
CA ILE A 753 -17.59 11.93 -22.07
C ILE A 753 -16.76 12.14 -23.32
N ILE A 754 -16.21 11.07 -23.89
CA ILE A 754 -15.62 11.07 -25.23
C ILE A 754 -16.62 11.68 -26.22
N LYS A 755 -17.92 11.32 -26.12
CA LYS A 755 -19.03 11.88 -26.92
C LYS A 755 -19.55 13.26 -26.46
N LYS A 756 -19.23 13.73 -25.24
CA LYS A 756 -19.67 15.07 -24.73
C LYS A 756 -18.60 16.15 -24.88
N LEU A 757 -17.33 15.76 -24.98
CA LEU A 757 -16.21 16.64 -25.31
C LEU A 757 -15.77 16.55 -26.77
N ASP A 758 -16.40 15.65 -27.54
CA ASP A 758 -16.01 15.30 -28.89
C ASP A 758 -14.50 15.01 -29.00
N ILE A 759 -14.07 13.96 -28.31
CA ILE A 759 -12.65 13.57 -28.29
C ILE A 759 -12.39 12.69 -29.50
N ASP A 760 -11.51 13.16 -30.37
CA ASP A 760 -11.14 12.50 -31.62
C ASP A 760 -10.61 11.08 -31.37
N LYS A 761 -10.67 10.23 -32.40
CA LYS A 761 -10.35 8.79 -32.31
C LYS A 761 -8.92 8.54 -31.82
N ASP A 762 -7.96 9.38 -32.19
CA ASP A 762 -6.56 9.18 -31.90
C ASP A 762 -6.12 9.80 -30.57
N THR A 763 -6.76 10.88 -30.11
CA THR A 763 -6.66 11.30 -28.71
C THR A 763 -7.46 10.37 -27.80
N ALA A 764 -8.58 9.80 -28.23
CA ALA A 764 -9.26 8.73 -27.51
C ALA A 764 -8.44 7.44 -27.46
N ARG A 765 -7.52 7.22 -28.42
CA ARG A 765 -6.45 6.20 -28.41
C ARG A 765 -5.19 6.61 -27.66
N LEU A 766 -4.81 7.87 -27.59
CA LEU A 766 -3.70 8.33 -26.75
C LEU A 766 -4.12 8.40 -25.30
N PHE A 767 -5.38 8.70 -25.03
CA PHE A 767 -6.10 8.11 -23.91
C PHE A 767 -5.93 6.59 -24.01
N GLN A 768 -6.51 5.81 -24.94
CA GLN A 768 -6.33 4.33 -25.01
C GLN A 768 -4.89 3.74 -24.84
N THR A 769 -3.79 4.51 -24.85
CA THR A 769 -2.39 4.11 -24.68
C THR A 769 -1.62 4.86 -23.56
N MET A 770 -2.14 5.98 -23.08
CA MET A 770 -2.23 6.38 -21.67
C MET A 770 -3.47 5.70 -21.05
N ARG A 771 -3.77 4.48 -21.50
CA ARG A 771 -4.84 3.52 -21.16
C ARG A 771 -4.53 2.12 -21.73
N GLU A 772 -3.40 2.03 -22.46
CA GLU A 772 -2.27 1.05 -22.39
C GLU A 772 -0.88 1.58 -21.83
N GLY A 773 -0.74 2.52 -20.84
CA GLY A 773 0.31 2.64 -19.76
C GLY A 773 0.12 2.77 -18.12
N MET A 774 -0.06 1.90 -17.01
CA MET A 774 -1.01 0.95 -16.18
C MET A 774 -1.39 -0.68 -16.31
N TYR A 775 -1.08 -1.57 -17.30
CA TYR A 775 -1.21 -3.05 -17.60
C TYR A 775 0.18 -3.67 -17.83
N TYR A 776 1.25 -2.86 -17.88
CA TYR A 776 2.72 -3.09 -17.67
C TYR A 776 3.52 -2.03 -16.67
N LYS A 777 3.72 -2.14 -15.29
CA LYS A 777 3.71 -1.38 -13.94
C LYS A 777 3.17 -2.11 -12.59
N GLU A 778 1.91 -2.70 -12.37
CA GLU A 778 1.32 -4.07 -11.78
C GLU A 778 1.05 -5.64 -12.46
N LEU A 779 1.51 -6.56 -13.47
CA LEU A 779 2.54 -7.00 -14.64
C LEU A 779 4.15 -7.28 -14.67
N ARG A 780 5.18 -6.46 -15.09
CA ARG A 780 6.69 -6.80 -15.01
C ARG A 780 7.18 -6.80 -13.61
N LYS A 781 6.60 -5.96 -12.79
CA LYS A 781 7.02 -5.82 -11.45
C LYS A 781 6.57 -7.11 -10.69
N THR A 782 5.32 -7.71 -10.81
CA THR A 782 4.62 -9.16 -10.76
C THR A 782 6.10 -11.84 -10.88
N ILE A 783 7.46 -12.12 -11.01
CA ILE A 783 8.76 -11.40 -11.28
C ILE A 783 9.74 -10.68 -10.26
N VAL A 784 9.91 -9.38 -9.91
CA VAL A 784 11.18 -9.02 -9.12
C VAL A 784 11.29 -9.65 -7.76
N SER A 785 10.33 -9.39 -6.86
CA SER A 785 9.10 -10.16 -6.78
C SER A 785 9.25 -11.57 -7.33
N LEU A 786 8.37 -12.28 -8.08
CA LEU A 786 8.47 -13.76 -8.43
C LEU A 786 9.70 -14.42 -9.03
N SER A 787 10.80 -13.79 -8.77
CA SER A 787 12.13 -14.28 -8.75
C SER A 787 12.54 -14.69 -7.38
N LEU A 788 12.41 -13.76 -6.44
CA LEU A 788 13.49 -13.59 -5.51
C LEU A 788 13.43 -14.95 -4.70
N TYR A 789 12.25 -15.55 -4.47
CA TYR A 789 11.84 -16.66 -3.59
C TYR A 789 12.51 -17.95 -3.82
N TYR A 790 12.02 -18.71 -4.80
CA TYR A 790 12.74 -19.82 -5.26
C TYR A 790 14.06 -19.24 -5.89
N PHE A 791 15.05 -18.69 -5.13
CA PHE A 791 16.52 -18.62 -5.34
C PHE A 791 17.24 -17.66 -4.37
N ASP A 792 16.61 -17.03 -3.37
CA ASP A 792 17.42 -16.82 -2.16
C ASP A 792 17.97 -18.16 -1.71
N PRO A 793 17.30 -19.31 -1.84
CA PRO A 793 17.97 -20.59 -1.68
C PRO A 793 19.19 -20.83 -2.58
N VAL A 794 19.29 -20.38 -3.85
CA VAL A 794 20.59 -20.38 -4.57
C VAL A 794 21.56 -19.40 -3.94
N LEU A 795 21.15 -18.18 -3.54
CA LEU A 795 22.08 -17.26 -2.88
C LEU A 795 22.46 -17.71 -1.46
N ASN A 796 21.65 -18.53 -0.80
CA ASN A 796 21.90 -19.14 0.51
C ASN A 796 22.76 -20.39 0.35
N GLU A 797 22.55 -21.17 -0.72
CA GLU A 797 23.39 -22.32 -1.06
C GLU A 797 24.76 -21.83 -1.57
N SER A 798 24.80 -20.75 -2.33
CA SER A 798 26.05 -20.09 -2.76
C SER A 798 26.73 -19.38 -1.60
N ALA A 799 25.99 -18.70 -0.71
CA ALA A 799 26.51 -18.21 0.56
C ALA A 799 27.15 -19.34 1.37
N ARG A 800 26.44 -20.46 1.54
CA ARG A 800 26.91 -21.65 2.26
C ARG A 800 28.16 -22.26 1.61
N ARG A 801 28.23 -22.32 0.28
CA ARG A 801 29.38 -22.89 -0.46
C ARG A 801 30.59 -21.96 -0.57
N LEU A 802 30.40 -20.65 -0.39
CA LEU A 802 31.46 -19.65 -0.45
C LEU A 802 31.84 -19.09 0.94
N ALA A 803 31.25 -19.60 2.02
CA ALA A 803 31.36 -19.05 3.38
C ALA A 803 31.00 -17.55 3.54
N LEU A 804 30.26 -16.98 2.58
CA LEU A 804 29.89 -15.56 2.53
C LEU A 804 28.49 -15.31 3.10
N THR A 805 28.25 -14.11 3.64
CA THR A 805 26.88 -13.69 3.99
C THR A 805 26.01 -13.51 2.74
N VAL A 806 24.69 -13.72 2.88
CA VAL A 806 23.73 -13.45 1.79
C VAL A 806 23.75 -11.96 1.35
N ASN A 807 24.23 -11.04 2.21
CA ASN A 807 24.45 -9.65 1.80
C ASN A 807 25.70 -9.49 0.90
N GLN A 808 26.85 -10.08 1.27
CA GLN A 808 28.04 -10.09 0.40
C GLN A 808 27.75 -10.77 -0.94
N ILE A 809 27.02 -11.89 -0.96
CA ILE A 809 26.56 -12.55 -2.19
C ILE A 809 25.78 -11.59 -3.13
N ARG A 810 25.15 -10.54 -2.57
CA ARG A 810 24.42 -9.52 -3.34
C ARG A 810 25.26 -8.34 -3.81
N HIS A 811 26.57 -8.33 -3.57
CA HIS A 811 27.46 -7.27 -4.04
C HIS A 811 28.36 -7.71 -5.21
N PHE A 812 28.17 -8.95 -5.70
CA PHE A 812 28.81 -9.51 -6.89
C PHE A 812 28.25 -8.95 -8.22
N LYS A 813 29.12 -8.81 -9.23
CA LYS A 813 28.74 -8.91 -10.66
C LYS A 813 28.65 -10.36 -11.10
N MET A 814 27.94 -10.62 -12.20
CA MET A 814 27.77 -11.96 -12.78
C MET A 814 29.07 -12.74 -12.97
N ASN A 815 30.04 -12.14 -13.66
CA ASN A 815 31.28 -12.82 -14.02
C ASN A 815 32.17 -13.08 -12.79
N GLU A 816 32.03 -12.27 -11.75
CA GLU A 816 32.69 -12.47 -10.44
C GLU A 816 32.02 -13.64 -9.70
N PHE A 817 30.69 -13.71 -9.68
CA PHE A 817 29.92 -14.81 -9.07
C PHE A 817 30.22 -16.17 -9.72
N ARG A 818 30.34 -16.24 -11.06
CA ARG A 818 30.80 -17.47 -11.75
C ARG A 818 32.23 -17.82 -11.36
N LYS A 819 33.14 -16.83 -11.31
CA LYS A 819 34.55 -17.03 -10.91
C LYS A 819 34.69 -17.49 -9.45
N ALA A 820 33.80 -17.05 -8.55
CA ALA A 820 33.78 -17.52 -7.17
C ALA A 820 33.25 -18.96 -7.05
N LEU A 821 32.08 -19.26 -7.63
CA LEU A 821 31.50 -20.60 -7.54
C LEU A 821 32.32 -21.68 -8.26
N VAL A 822 32.72 -21.41 -9.51
CA VAL A 822 33.36 -22.40 -10.39
C VAL A 822 34.88 -22.32 -10.32
N GLY A 823 35.44 -21.12 -10.43
CA GLY A 823 36.89 -20.88 -10.43
C GLY A 823 37.51 -20.64 -9.04
N LYS A 824 36.72 -20.83 -7.96
CA LYS A 824 37.12 -20.72 -6.54
C LYS A 824 37.86 -19.43 -6.11
N LYS A 825 37.83 -18.36 -6.93
CA LYS A 825 38.41 -17.07 -6.54
C LYS A 825 37.57 -16.41 -5.45
N ASP A 826 38.21 -16.03 -4.35
CA ASP A 826 37.61 -15.18 -3.31
C ASP A 826 37.45 -13.71 -3.77
N TYR A 827 36.45 -13.04 -3.18
CA TYR A 827 36.13 -11.62 -3.30
C TYR A 827 35.67 -11.03 -1.95
N SER A 828 35.90 -11.71 -0.82
CA SER A 828 35.38 -11.37 0.50
C SER A 828 35.65 -9.91 0.90
N ARG A 829 36.87 -9.42 0.63
CA ARG A 829 37.30 -8.03 0.82
C ARG A 829 36.52 -7.07 -0.08
N GLU A 830 36.54 -7.27 -1.40
CA GLU A 830 35.88 -6.35 -2.34
C GLU A 830 34.37 -6.27 -2.13
N LEU A 831 33.71 -7.37 -1.75
CA LEU A 831 32.29 -7.38 -1.43
C LEU A 831 31.99 -6.61 -0.13
N SER A 832 32.91 -6.61 0.83
CA SER A 832 32.76 -5.90 2.10
C SER A 832 32.96 -4.39 1.93
N GLU A 833 33.94 -3.96 1.12
CA GLU A 833 34.06 -2.53 0.74
C GLU A 833 32.85 -2.06 -0.07
N ARG A 834 32.29 -2.90 -0.96
CA ARG A 834 31.08 -2.55 -1.71
C ARG A 834 29.85 -2.33 -0.84
N ILE A 835 29.77 -2.96 0.35
CA ILE A 835 28.69 -2.76 1.33
C ILE A 835 28.86 -1.40 2.04
N LYS A 836 30.11 -1.04 2.42
CA LYS A 836 30.42 0.26 3.05
C LYS A 836 30.06 1.42 2.12
N LEU A 837 30.68 1.48 0.93
CA LEU A 837 30.35 2.41 -0.14
C LEU A 837 30.82 1.85 -1.50
N SER A 838 29.89 1.62 -2.44
CA SER A 838 30.25 1.37 -3.84
C SER A 838 29.50 2.29 -4.79
N CYS A 839 30.22 2.84 -5.77
CA CYS A 839 29.68 3.52 -6.94
C CYS A 839 29.65 2.55 -8.13
N TRP A 840 28.57 2.52 -8.91
CA TRP A 840 28.43 1.69 -10.11
C TRP A 840 27.91 2.52 -11.29
N GLN A 841 28.74 2.66 -12.32
CA GLN A 841 28.38 3.32 -13.58
C GLN A 841 27.90 2.27 -14.57
N CYS A 842 26.72 2.48 -15.15
CA CYS A 842 26.07 1.55 -16.07
C CYS A 842 25.92 2.21 -17.43
N SER A 843 26.39 1.55 -18.48
CA SER A 843 26.33 2.02 -19.88
C SER A 843 26.13 0.86 -20.85
N HIS A 844 26.19 1.12 -22.16
CA HIS A 844 26.02 0.12 -23.21
C HIS A 844 27.09 -1.01 -23.20
N THR A 845 28.24 -0.80 -22.54
CA THR A 845 29.31 -1.80 -22.40
C THR A 845 29.17 -2.70 -21.17
N GLY A 846 28.40 -2.28 -20.15
CA GLY A 846 28.20 -3.05 -18.93
C GLY A 846 28.07 -2.19 -17.68
N ALA A 847 28.42 -2.78 -16.52
CA ALA A 847 28.47 -2.09 -15.23
C ALA A 847 29.91 -2.05 -14.68
N LYS A 848 30.50 -0.85 -14.63
CA LYS A 848 31.77 -0.55 -13.95
C LYS A 848 31.49 -0.34 -12.46
N VAL A 849 32.35 -0.87 -11.58
CA VAL A 849 32.24 -0.74 -10.12
C VAL A 849 33.46 0.00 -9.61
N ILE A 850 33.23 0.93 -8.69
CA ILE A 850 34.21 1.78 -8.02
C ILE A 850 33.92 1.69 -6.51
N ILE A 851 34.96 1.58 -5.70
CA ILE A 851 34.91 1.45 -4.24
C ILE A 851 35.88 2.44 -3.58
N GLU A 852 35.95 2.42 -2.25
CA GLU A 852 36.96 3.13 -1.46
C GLU A 852 36.96 4.64 -1.76
N LYS A 853 38.13 5.29 -1.70
CA LYS A 853 38.29 6.75 -1.86
C LYS A 853 37.63 7.30 -3.13
N LYS A 854 37.79 6.59 -4.25
CA LYS A 854 37.23 6.98 -5.55
C LYS A 854 35.70 6.91 -5.57
N ALA A 855 35.06 6.11 -4.72
CA ALA A 855 33.59 6.15 -4.57
C ALA A 855 33.14 7.33 -3.70
N GLU A 856 33.86 7.67 -2.63
CA GLU A 856 33.55 8.84 -1.79
C GLU A 856 33.55 10.16 -2.57
N ASP A 857 34.61 10.39 -3.35
CA ASP A 857 34.85 11.70 -3.96
C ASP A 857 33.98 11.94 -5.20
N ILE A 858 33.36 10.88 -5.74
CA ILE A 858 32.22 11.00 -6.66
C ILE A 858 30.94 11.24 -5.85
N PHE A 859 30.69 10.53 -4.74
CA PHE A 859 29.47 10.68 -3.93
C PHE A 859 29.28 12.11 -3.39
N LYS A 860 30.35 12.74 -2.89
CA LYS A 860 30.39 14.14 -2.39
C LYS A 860 30.03 15.18 -3.46
N LYS A 861 30.25 14.88 -4.75
CA LYS A 861 29.90 15.79 -5.85
C LYS A 861 28.40 15.80 -6.15
N TYR A 862 27.70 14.75 -5.77
CA TYR A 862 26.26 14.63 -5.98
C TYR A 862 25.42 15.02 -4.74
N VAL A 863 25.76 14.54 -3.54
CA VAL A 863 24.97 14.83 -2.32
C VAL A 863 25.47 16.12 -1.65
N LYS A 864 24.60 17.11 -1.48
CA LYS A 864 24.85 18.33 -0.70
C LYS A 864 23.73 18.57 0.32
N ILE A 865 24.10 18.81 1.58
CA ILE A 865 23.18 19.09 2.70
C ILE A 865 23.80 20.18 3.57
N ASP A 866 23.06 21.26 3.84
CA ASP A 866 23.44 22.24 4.86
C ASP A 866 22.94 21.77 6.24
N MET A 867 23.87 21.66 7.19
CA MET A 867 23.59 21.21 8.56
C MET A 867 23.25 22.37 9.52
N LYS A 868 23.45 23.64 9.11
CA LYS A 868 23.31 24.82 9.98
C LYS A 868 21.94 25.50 9.92
N ALA A 869 21.05 25.10 9.01
CA ALA A 869 19.73 25.72 8.84
C ALA A 869 18.90 25.82 10.14
N LYS A 870 18.32 27.00 10.40
CA LYS A 870 17.38 27.25 11.51
C LYS A 870 15.90 27.13 11.09
N TYR A 871 15.59 27.26 9.80
CA TYR A 871 14.23 27.24 9.25
C TYR A 871 14.12 26.11 8.23
N LEU A 872 13.08 25.27 8.33
CA LEU A 872 12.77 24.24 7.33
C LEU A 872 11.33 24.41 6.82
N THR A 873 11.20 24.52 5.51
CA THR A 873 9.90 24.60 4.82
C THR A 873 9.46 23.23 4.34
N GLY A 874 8.22 22.89 4.65
CA GLY A 874 7.52 21.72 4.15
C GLY A 874 6.13 22.08 3.63
N GLN A 875 5.35 21.11 3.15
CA GLN A 875 3.99 21.41 2.68
C GLN A 875 2.99 21.53 3.85
N PRO A 876 2.18 22.60 3.89
CA PRO A 876 1.07 22.73 4.84
C PRO A 876 -0.28 22.28 4.31
N VAL A 877 -1.22 22.16 5.25
CA VAL A 877 -2.42 23.00 5.43
C VAL A 877 -3.06 22.55 6.73
N SER A 878 -2.34 22.75 7.82
CA SER A 878 -2.60 22.21 9.15
C SER A 878 -2.94 23.28 10.16
N PRO A 879 -4.17 23.84 10.11
CA PRO A 879 -4.65 24.74 11.16
C PRO A 879 -4.26 24.25 12.55
N GLY A 880 -3.48 25.11 13.21
CA GLY A 880 -2.79 24.85 14.47
C GLY A 880 -1.30 25.21 14.37
N LYS A 881 -0.77 25.71 15.48
CA LYS A 881 0.67 25.79 15.75
C LYS A 881 0.95 25.03 17.05
N ALA A 882 2.13 24.43 17.16
CA ALA A 882 2.60 23.83 18.40
C ALA A 882 4.10 24.03 18.55
N LYS A 883 4.55 24.15 19.80
CA LYS A 883 5.94 24.34 20.19
C LYS A 883 6.32 23.30 21.24
N GLY A 884 7.51 22.72 21.13
CA GLY A 884 7.95 21.64 22.01
C GLY A 884 9.32 21.05 21.62
N PRO A 885 9.87 20.16 22.46
CA PRO A 885 11.14 19.48 22.19
C PRO A 885 10.98 18.38 21.13
N VAL A 886 11.97 18.23 20.26
CA VAL A 886 11.97 17.23 19.18
C VAL A 886 12.36 15.84 19.68
N LYS A 887 11.71 14.80 19.13
CA LYS A 887 12.17 13.40 19.15
C LYS A 887 12.26 12.81 17.76
N ILE A 888 13.41 12.28 17.38
CA ILE A 888 13.68 11.64 16.09
C ILE A 888 13.32 10.16 16.19
N VAL A 889 12.29 9.75 15.46
CA VAL A 889 11.67 8.41 15.57
C VAL A 889 11.62 7.75 14.19
N ILE A 890 12.66 7.02 13.80
CA ILE A 890 12.75 6.40 12.46
C ILE A 890 11.99 5.07 12.37
N ASN A 891 11.94 4.31 13.46
CA ASN A 891 11.43 2.94 13.55
C ASN A 891 10.55 2.73 14.79
N PRO A 892 9.79 1.60 14.86
CA PRO A 892 9.01 1.22 16.05
C PRO A 892 9.83 1.15 17.34
N ASP A 893 11.08 0.72 17.20
CA ASP A 893 11.97 0.47 18.34
C ASP A 893 12.30 1.78 19.08
N SER A 894 12.24 2.93 18.40
CA SER A 894 12.44 4.28 18.97
C SER A 894 11.21 4.87 19.69
N PHE A 895 10.08 4.16 19.77
CA PHE A 895 8.81 4.74 20.28
C PHE A 895 8.82 5.12 21.75
N HIS A 896 9.55 4.36 22.58
CA HIS A 896 9.69 4.61 24.01
C HIS A 896 10.29 6.00 24.33
N LYS A 897 10.91 6.67 23.34
CA LYS A 897 11.47 8.03 23.47
C LYS A 897 10.42 9.14 23.56
N VAL A 898 9.20 8.92 23.05
CA VAL A 898 8.19 9.98 22.87
C VAL A 898 7.36 10.17 24.13
N LYS A 899 7.36 11.40 24.65
CA LYS A 899 6.63 11.81 25.85
C LYS A 899 5.50 12.80 25.51
N LYS A 900 4.63 13.02 26.51
CA LYS A 900 3.48 13.93 26.43
C LYS A 900 3.99 15.38 26.32
N GLY A 901 3.77 16.04 25.19
CA GLY A 901 4.33 17.37 24.90
C GLY A 901 5.45 17.41 23.83
N ASP A 902 5.94 16.26 23.36
CA ASP A 902 7.02 16.22 22.36
C ASP A 902 6.53 16.55 20.93
N ILE A 903 7.46 16.95 20.08
CA ILE A 903 7.27 17.07 18.62
C ILE A 903 8.04 15.94 17.93
N ILE A 904 7.34 15.08 17.17
CA ILE A 904 7.97 13.94 16.50
C ILE A 904 8.65 14.40 15.19
N ALA A 905 9.94 14.13 15.01
CA ALA A 905 10.63 14.23 13.73
C ALA A 905 10.89 12.82 13.15
N THR A 906 10.69 12.59 11.86
CA THR A 906 10.86 11.23 11.28
C THR A 906 10.99 11.22 9.75
N LEU A 907 11.66 10.23 9.15
CA LEU A 907 11.73 10.12 7.68
C LEU A 907 10.36 9.76 7.11
N GLN A 908 9.89 8.60 7.58
CA GLN A 908 8.68 7.94 7.14
C GLN A 908 8.04 7.21 8.34
N ALA A 909 7.36 7.92 9.24
CA ALA A 909 6.70 7.24 10.35
C ALA A 909 5.72 6.15 9.86
N THR A 910 5.78 4.94 10.43
CA THR A 910 5.31 3.64 9.88
C THR A 910 4.02 3.01 10.49
N PRO A 911 3.11 3.78 11.15
CA PRO A 911 1.84 3.38 11.79
C PRO A 911 1.69 2.09 12.56
N VAL A 912 2.79 1.39 12.76
CA VAL A 912 3.15 0.99 14.11
C VAL A 912 3.06 2.22 15.04
N PHE A 913 3.35 3.44 14.53
CA PHE A 913 3.31 4.74 15.24
C PHE A 913 1.96 5.12 15.84
N SER A 914 0.87 4.33 15.69
CA SER A 914 -0.45 4.55 16.33
C SER A 914 -0.31 5.00 17.77
N THR A 915 0.51 4.22 18.44
CA THR A 915 0.73 4.11 19.88
C THR A 915 1.33 5.36 20.52
N ILE A 916 2.03 6.22 19.77
CA ILE A 916 2.83 7.32 20.32
C ILE A 916 2.31 8.74 20.05
N ILE A 917 1.31 8.95 19.18
CA ILE A 917 0.88 10.33 18.86
C ILE A 917 0.15 11.02 20.00
N SER A 918 -0.58 10.23 20.82
CA SER A 918 -1.51 10.73 21.84
C SER A 918 -0.78 11.50 22.93
N LEU A 919 0.55 11.36 22.92
CA LEU A 919 1.54 12.04 23.72
C LEU A 919 2.03 13.31 22.99
N SER A 920 2.45 13.21 21.72
CA SER A 920 3.01 14.33 20.96
C SER A 920 2.02 15.48 20.70
N VAL A 921 2.53 16.72 20.64
CA VAL A 921 1.75 17.94 20.34
C VAL A 921 2.02 18.51 18.94
N GLY A 922 3.01 18.00 18.23
CA GLY A 922 3.26 18.30 16.83
C GLY A 922 4.14 17.26 16.16
N MET A 923 4.37 17.37 14.86
CA MET A 923 5.22 16.42 14.13
C MET A 923 5.82 17.03 12.83
N VAL A 924 6.95 16.52 12.35
CA VAL A 924 7.71 16.95 11.14
C VAL A 924 8.35 15.73 10.46
N CYS A 925 8.45 15.71 9.13
CA CYS A 925 9.08 14.62 8.38
C CYS A 925 9.67 15.08 7.07
N ASP A 926 10.52 14.21 6.55
CA ASP A 926 11.32 14.49 5.38
C ASP A 926 10.64 14.21 4.03
N GLY A 927 9.60 13.38 3.94
CA GLY A 927 8.92 13.18 2.65
C GLY A 927 7.43 12.80 2.66
N GLY A 928 6.76 13.08 1.54
CA GLY A 928 6.71 12.05 0.50
C GLY A 928 5.45 11.88 -0.38
N PRO A 929 5.59 11.19 -1.53
CA PRO A 929 4.63 10.83 -2.55
C PRO A 929 3.63 11.82 -3.02
N GLY A 930 2.38 11.78 -2.58
CA GLY A 930 1.43 12.70 -3.21
C GLY A 930 0.15 12.97 -2.48
N ILE A 931 0.02 12.46 -1.25
CA ILE A 931 -0.85 12.89 -0.13
C ILE A 931 -2.17 12.14 0.26
N THR A 932 -2.38 10.80 0.23
CA THR A 932 -3.17 10.11 1.34
C THR A 932 -2.65 8.80 1.96
N SER A 933 -1.45 8.37 1.58
CA SER A 933 -0.24 7.97 2.34
C SER A 933 -0.19 8.24 3.87
N HIS A 934 0.27 7.37 4.90
CA HIS A 934 0.26 7.02 6.47
C HIS A 934 0.42 7.66 8.02
N PRO A 935 1.19 8.68 8.66
CA PRO A 935 0.90 9.72 9.79
C PRO A 935 0.07 11.12 9.79
N VAL A 936 -0.46 11.72 8.70
CA VAL A 936 -1.28 12.95 8.49
C VAL A 936 -2.72 12.79 8.89
N THR A 937 -3.55 12.06 8.15
CA THR A 937 -4.78 11.56 8.72
C THR A 937 -4.56 11.20 10.17
N LEU A 938 -3.47 10.51 10.47
CA LEU A 938 -3.17 10.10 11.80
C LEU A 938 -2.97 11.21 12.84
N ALA A 939 -2.44 12.40 12.59
CA ALA A 939 -2.34 13.35 13.72
C ALA A 939 -3.65 14.19 13.90
N ARG A 940 -4.85 13.63 13.61
CA ARG A 940 -6.10 14.36 13.25
C ARG A 940 -7.44 13.90 13.90
N GLU A 941 -7.85 12.63 13.89
CA GLU A 941 -8.56 12.03 15.07
C GLU A 941 -7.73 12.37 16.33
N ALA A 942 -6.39 12.48 16.25
CA ALA A 942 -5.58 13.08 17.33
C ALA A 942 -5.65 14.62 17.44
N GLY A 943 -5.59 15.38 16.34
CA GLY A 943 -5.84 16.83 16.31
C GLY A 943 -4.63 17.78 16.20
N ILE A 944 -3.40 17.33 16.44
CA ILE A 944 -2.16 18.14 16.63
C ILE A 944 -1.52 18.73 15.36
N PRO A 945 -0.96 19.94 15.26
CA PRO A 945 -0.43 20.51 13.99
C PRO A 945 0.90 19.89 13.52
N CYS A 946 1.17 19.88 12.21
CA CYS A 946 2.29 19.10 11.66
C CYS A 946 2.65 19.42 10.18
N ILE A 947 3.90 19.15 9.78
CA ILE A 947 4.54 19.56 8.51
C ILE A 947 5.30 18.38 7.90
N ILE A 948 5.56 18.43 6.59
CA ILE A 948 5.93 17.28 5.76
C ILE A 948 6.96 17.68 4.71
N GLY A 949 7.64 16.72 4.06
CA GLY A 949 8.47 17.06 2.90
C GLY A 949 9.55 18.07 3.22
N ALA A 950 10.02 18.07 4.48
CA ALA A 950 11.06 18.93 5.04
C ALA A 950 12.49 18.40 4.77
N LYS A 951 12.58 17.20 4.17
CA LYS A 951 13.68 16.57 3.41
C LYS A 951 14.96 16.23 4.18
N SER A 952 15.25 17.02 5.19
CA SER A 952 16.46 16.97 5.98
C SER A 952 16.23 17.30 7.45
N ALA A 953 14.98 17.44 7.92
CA ALA A 953 14.68 17.69 9.33
C ALA A 953 15.19 16.58 10.26
N THR A 954 15.16 15.29 9.85
CA THR A 954 15.80 14.22 10.65
C THR A 954 17.32 14.17 10.54
N LYS A 955 17.90 14.91 9.60
CA LYS A 955 19.35 15.06 9.39
C LYS A 955 19.89 16.30 10.12
N ILE A 956 19.06 17.35 10.26
CA ILE A 956 19.42 18.68 10.76
C ILE A 956 19.04 18.89 12.23
N LEU A 957 17.97 18.27 12.74
CA LEU A 957 17.53 18.38 14.14
C LEU A 957 18.25 17.37 15.05
N LYS A 958 18.24 17.61 16.36
CA LYS A 958 18.68 16.67 17.40
C LYS A 958 17.56 16.35 18.41
N ASP A 959 17.66 15.20 19.09
CA ASP A 959 16.75 14.81 20.18
C ASP A 959 16.81 15.85 21.33
N GLY A 960 15.77 16.67 21.47
CA GLY A 960 15.65 17.73 22.46
C GLY A 960 15.79 19.17 21.93
N ASP A 961 16.06 19.39 20.64
CA ASP A 961 15.94 20.74 20.05
C ASP A 961 14.51 21.28 20.25
N ILE A 962 14.37 22.55 20.65
CA ILE A 962 13.06 23.20 20.81
C ILE A 962 12.66 23.82 19.48
N VAL A 963 11.52 23.37 18.94
CA VAL A 963 11.00 23.86 17.65
C VAL A 963 9.57 24.37 17.77
N GLU A 964 9.18 25.25 16.84
CA GLU A 964 7.78 25.55 16.52
C GLU A 964 7.41 24.92 15.18
N VAL A 965 6.20 24.36 15.12
CA VAL A 965 5.60 23.69 13.96
C VAL A 965 4.32 24.44 13.61
N ASP A 966 4.41 25.40 12.69
CA ASP A 966 3.24 25.99 12.04
C ASP A 966 2.82 25.09 10.88
N GLY A 967 1.99 24.11 11.18
CA GLY A 967 1.48 23.24 10.15
C GLY A 967 0.49 23.95 9.20
N THR A 968 -0.06 25.11 9.57
CA THR A 968 -1.00 25.91 8.78
C THR A 968 -0.32 26.50 7.55
N ASN A 969 0.91 26.99 7.75
CA ASN A 969 1.73 27.67 6.75
C ASN A 969 2.91 26.83 6.23
N GLY A 970 3.32 25.79 6.97
CA GLY A 970 4.26 24.77 6.48
C GLY A 970 5.69 24.98 6.97
N ILE A 971 5.83 25.74 8.06
CA ILE A 971 7.10 26.31 8.49
C ILE A 971 7.48 25.69 9.84
N MET A 972 8.63 25.02 9.87
CA MET A 972 9.28 24.59 11.11
C MET A 972 10.42 25.55 11.41
N ASN A 973 10.42 26.12 12.61
CA ASN A 973 11.47 27.03 13.08
C ASN A 973 12.15 26.44 14.33
N VAL A 974 13.48 26.41 14.33
CA VAL A 974 14.29 25.98 15.49
C VAL A 974 14.47 27.17 16.43
N ILE A 975 13.70 27.15 17.54
CA ILE A 975 13.67 28.21 18.54
C ILE A 975 14.92 28.17 19.44
N LYS A 976 15.36 26.97 19.84
CA LYS A 976 16.59 26.77 20.61
C LYS A 976 17.20 25.41 20.27
N ARG A 977 18.50 25.40 19.95
CA ARG A 977 19.30 24.17 19.82
C ARG A 977 19.63 23.63 21.21
N LYS A 978 19.71 22.30 21.33
CA LYS A 978 20.22 21.62 22.52
C LYS A 978 21.75 21.51 22.50
#